data_AF-A0A8R7UC77-F1
#
_entry.id   AF-A0A8R7UC77-F1
#
_cell.length_a   1.000
_cell.length_b   1.000
_cell.length_c   1.000
_cell.angle_alpha   90.00
_cell.angle_beta   90.00
_cell.angle_gamma   90.00
#
_symmetry.space_group_name_H-M   'P 1'
#
loop_
_entity.id
_entity.type
_entity.pdbx_description
1 polymer ?
#
loop_
_entity_poly.entity_id
_entity_poly.type
_entity_poly.pdbx_seq_one_letter_code
_entity_poly.pdbx_strand_id
1 'polypeptide(L)'
;MASLFITMLLIIDGRKLLGKTARTRELYTCIIVALVSLVAAYAAGSCRKNDTTVYVVSLVGAVLAFILLLVLHRFFYGNSCSSPEQQSDENQQTSDNASACTGVFLFFSAWLASFRRRQAGDNASCSASREALDKTRSLVLLLATLAATITYSAGLDPPGGLWQDGDMAGNPILLTADARRYNVFYYCNSVSFVASLVVIILVQEEILVKHHVLEATMILDLFGLVGAYAAGSCRNMKQSIYAMALAFAVLGYVVIHVVFFTLDHEEKKNHDNNEDPVLEDRRKLLEERRNQFLDKRRKRLLLFAILAATITYQAGLTPPGGFLLQDKLGNHAGDPVLLCNDQRRYKAFFYCNSVSFMLSIALIILLVNPTVYRPAIESNALSVCTAVGLFCLMGAYAAGSTQDDKTSIYIFVLVALVLFVAAGLLVVYFVGERRRNANPAADMRSILEQDAAKEEEDRKKEEEERKEVEEKKKDAEERKKHARRKYLMLVGILVASVAYQAGLEPPGGMWQSSSDEHEAGSPVMQDNMRGRYLFFFYSNSISLVASIVVIIMLLPHWLPKKKEECEDWSLRVMNKTIILDLVALLGAYAAGSCRGWKTSMYVVALIVAVLGYFAIHMKLSLCRRKNPRRYGSIERQNSQGNQPV
;
A
#
# COMPACT_ATOMS: atom_id res chain seq x y z
N MET A 1 3.57 -22.11 -16.00
CA MET A 1 4.35 -23.21 -15.38
C MET A 1 5.22 -22.74 -14.20
N ALA A 2 6.13 -21.79 -14.35
CA ALA A 2 6.98 -21.33 -13.23
C ALA A 2 6.19 -20.72 -12.04
N SER A 3 5.16 -19.90 -12.29
CA SER A 3 4.29 -19.37 -11.24
C SER A 3 3.54 -20.47 -10.46
N LEU A 4 3.01 -21.48 -11.17
CA LEU A 4 2.39 -22.67 -10.57
C LEU A 4 3.38 -23.51 -9.76
N PHE A 5 4.64 -23.60 -10.19
CA PHE A 5 5.69 -24.30 -9.46
C PHE A 5 6.10 -23.52 -8.19
N ILE A 6 6.18 -22.20 -8.26
CA ILE A 6 6.44 -21.31 -7.11
C ILE A 6 5.29 -21.39 -6.10
N THR A 7 4.04 -21.32 -6.54
CA THR A 7 2.88 -21.47 -5.64
C THR A 7 2.80 -22.87 -5.07
N MET A 8 3.08 -23.93 -5.85
CA MET A 8 3.18 -25.30 -5.33
C MET A 8 4.31 -25.43 -4.29
N LEU A 9 5.50 -24.87 -4.54
CA LEU A 9 6.59 -24.87 -3.55
C LEU A 9 6.24 -24.08 -2.28
N LEU A 10 5.49 -22.97 -2.39
CA LEU A 10 5.03 -22.19 -1.24
C LEU A 10 3.87 -22.86 -0.47
N ILE A 11 2.97 -23.56 -1.16
CA ILE A 11 1.81 -24.26 -0.59
C ILE A 11 2.23 -25.58 0.07
N ILE A 12 3.14 -26.34 -0.55
CA ILE A 12 3.60 -27.65 -0.05
C ILE A 12 4.42 -27.52 1.24
N ASP A 13 5.07 -26.37 1.50
CA ASP A 13 6.11 -26.25 2.54
C ASP A 13 5.82 -25.21 3.64
N GLY A 14 4.54 -24.91 3.88
CA GLY A 14 4.06 -23.90 4.85
C GLY A 14 4.45 -24.10 6.33
N ARG A 15 5.36 -25.01 6.69
CA ARG A 15 5.77 -25.23 8.11
C ARG A 15 7.27 -25.41 8.40
N LYS A 16 8.21 -25.35 7.44
CA LYS A 16 9.65 -25.49 7.74
C LYS A 16 10.56 -24.62 6.86
N LEU A 17 10.43 -23.29 6.95
CA LEU A 17 11.14 -22.36 6.06
C LEU A 17 12.30 -21.59 6.71
N LEU A 18 13.13 -22.24 7.54
CA LEU A 18 14.38 -21.63 8.03
C LEU A 18 15.55 -22.60 8.29
N GLY A 19 15.62 -23.73 7.57
CA GLY A 19 16.60 -24.80 7.89
C GLY A 19 17.65 -25.17 6.83
N LYS A 20 17.43 -24.97 5.53
CA LYS A 20 18.35 -25.52 4.50
C LYS A 20 18.68 -24.53 3.37
N THR A 21 19.96 -24.15 3.31
CA THR A 21 20.59 -23.18 2.38
C THR A 21 20.51 -23.56 0.89
N ALA A 22 20.38 -24.86 0.57
CA ALA A 22 20.29 -25.32 -0.82
C ALA A 22 18.90 -25.08 -1.44
N ARG A 23 17.83 -25.26 -0.65
CA ARG A 23 16.43 -25.17 -1.13
C ARG A 23 15.96 -23.73 -1.34
N THR A 24 16.54 -22.79 -0.61
CA THR A 24 16.32 -21.34 -0.83
C THR A 24 16.96 -20.87 -2.13
N ARG A 25 18.12 -21.42 -2.53
CA ARG A 25 18.80 -21.10 -3.80
C ARG A 25 17.94 -21.48 -5.00
N GLU A 26 17.33 -22.66 -4.98
CA GLU A 26 16.41 -23.12 -6.03
C GLU A 26 15.21 -22.20 -6.19
N LEU A 27 14.56 -21.79 -5.08
CA LEU A 27 13.43 -20.86 -5.12
C LEU A 27 13.81 -19.51 -5.73
N TYR A 28 14.99 -18.98 -5.40
CA TYR A 28 15.47 -17.73 -5.97
C TYR A 28 15.78 -17.84 -7.46
N THR A 29 16.37 -18.97 -7.90
CA THR A 29 16.57 -19.23 -9.33
C THR A 29 15.22 -19.28 -10.05
N CYS A 30 14.20 -19.94 -9.49
CA CYS A 30 12.85 -19.95 -10.06
C CYS A 30 12.24 -18.53 -10.16
N ILE A 31 12.40 -17.69 -9.14
CA ILE A 31 11.90 -16.30 -9.16
C ILE A 31 12.60 -15.50 -10.27
N ILE A 32 13.92 -15.59 -10.39
CA ILE A 32 14.68 -14.88 -11.43
C ILE A 32 14.25 -15.37 -12.82
N VAL A 33 14.15 -16.68 -13.03
CA VAL A 33 13.67 -17.25 -14.29
C VAL A 33 12.26 -16.76 -14.61
N ALA A 34 11.36 -16.70 -13.62
CA ALA A 34 10.02 -16.17 -13.82
C ALA A 34 10.02 -14.68 -14.20
N LEU A 35 10.86 -13.86 -13.56
CA LEU A 35 11.00 -12.44 -13.88
C LEU A 35 11.60 -12.22 -15.28
N VAL A 36 12.64 -12.97 -15.66
CA VAL A 36 13.22 -12.90 -17.01
C VAL A 36 12.20 -13.38 -18.06
N SER A 37 11.45 -14.44 -17.77
CA SER A 37 10.37 -14.93 -18.64
C SER A 37 9.25 -13.90 -18.78
N LEU A 38 8.95 -13.15 -17.72
CA LEU A 38 7.97 -12.05 -17.75
C LEU A 38 8.42 -10.94 -18.69
N VAL A 39 9.70 -10.54 -18.67
CA VAL A 39 10.20 -9.52 -19.61
C VAL A 39 10.25 -10.06 -21.04
N ALA A 40 10.59 -11.33 -21.24
CA ALA A 40 10.54 -11.94 -22.57
C ALA A 40 9.11 -11.97 -23.13
N ALA A 41 8.12 -12.35 -22.32
CA ALA A 41 6.71 -12.31 -22.68
C ALA A 41 6.23 -10.88 -22.96
N TYR A 42 6.68 -9.91 -22.17
CA TYR A 42 6.41 -8.49 -22.41
C TYR A 42 6.99 -8.02 -23.74
N ALA A 43 8.27 -8.30 -24.02
CA ALA A 43 8.92 -7.94 -25.27
C ALA A 43 8.18 -8.54 -26.48
N ALA A 44 7.86 -9.83 -26.43
CA ALA A 44 7.16 -10.51 -27.51
C ALA A 44 5.70 -10.04 -27.68
N GLY A 45 5.01 -9.74 -26.58
CA GLY A 45 3.60 -9.35 -26.60
C GLY A 45 3.37 -7.89 -26.96
N SER A 46 4.27 -6.99 -26.55
CA SER A 46 4.12 -5.53 -26.71
C SER A 46 4.86 -4.95 -27.92
N CYS A 47 5.93 -5.60 -28.40
CA CYS A 47 6.69 -5.09 -29.54
C CYS A 47 6.06 -5.52 -30.85
N ARG A 48 5.79 -4.55 -31.73
CA ARG A 48 5.29 -4.80 -33.09
C ARG A 48 6.31 -4.46 -34.19
N LYS A 49 7.27 -3.58 -33.89
CA LYS A 49 8.31 -3.12 -34.85
C LYS A 49 9.71 -3.52 -34.37
N ASN A 50 10.66 -3.57 -35.31
CA ASN A 50 12.05 -3.92 -34.99
C ASN A 50 12.66 -2.95 -33.98
N ASP A 51 12.44 -1.64 -34.13
CA ASP A 51 12.99 -0.62 -33.22
C ASP A 51 12.53 -0.80 -31.76
N THR A 52 11.22 -1.05 -31.56
CA THR A 52 10.65 -1.29 -30.22
C THR A 52 11.18 -2.59 -29.63
N THR A 53 11.34 -3.62 -30.47
CA THR A 53 11.90 -4.91 -30.05
C THR A 53 13.36 -4.77 -29.60
N VAL A 54 14.19 -4.07 -30.39
CA VAL A 54 15.59 -3.80 -30.06
C VAL A 54 15.70 -3.02 -28.75
N TYR A 55 14.83 -2.02 -28.54
CA TYR A 55 14.81 -1.24 -27.31
C TYR A 55 14.53 -2.09 -26.07
N VAL A 56 13.45 -2.89 -26.08
CA VAL A 56 13.09 -3.72 -24.92
C VAL A 56 14.14 -4.80 -24.67
N VAL A 57 14.67 -5.44 -25.72
CA VAL A 57 15.76 -6.41 -25.61
C VAL A 57 17.04 -5.76 -25.08
N SER A 58 17.36 -4.53 -25.48
CA SER A 58 18.48 -3.78 -24.92
C SER A 58 18.28 -3.47 -23.43
N LEU A 59 17.04 -3.18 -23.00
CA LEU A 59 16.73 -3.03 -21.58
C LEU A 59 16.95 -4.33 -20.81
N VAL A 60 16.52 -5.48 -21.37
CA VAL A 60 16.81 -6.81 -20.79
C VAL A 60 18.31 -7.02 -20.66
N GLY A 61 19.07 -6.71 -21.73
CA GLY A 61 20.53 -6.77 -21.72
C GLY A 61 21.14 -5.90 -20.62
N ALA A 62 20.63 -4.68 -20.43
CA ALA A 62 21.08 -3.78 -19.38
C ALA A 62 20.77 -4.33 -17.96
N VAL A 63 19.61 -4.96 -17.76
CA VAL A 63 19.27 -5.63 -16.49
C VAL A 63 20.21 -6.81 -16.22
N LEU A 64 20.43 -7.66 -17.22
CA LEU A 64 21.34 -8.81 -17.09
C LEU A 64 22.78 -8.35 -16.84
N ALA A 65 23.23 -7.30 -17.51
CA ALA A 65 24.54 -6.69 -17.27
C ALA A 65 24.64 -6.08 -15.88
N PHE A 66 23.61 -5.39 -15.40
CA PHE A 66 23.55 -4.86 -14.05
C PHE A 66 23.58 -5.97 -13.00
N ILE A 67 22.81 -7.04 -13.19
CA ILE A 67 22.85 -8.24 -12.33
C ILE A 67 24.26 -8.85 -12.35
N LEU A 68 24.87 -9.00 -13.52
CA LEU A 68 26.23 -9.53 -13.66
C LEU A 68 27.26 -8.65 -12.96
N LEU A 69 27.15 -7.32 -13.09
CA LEU A 69 27.98 -6.36 -12.36
C LEU A 69 27.78 -6.47 -10.84
N LEU A 70 26.55 -6.68 -10.36
CA LEU A 70 26.29 -6.93 -8.94
C LEU A 70 26.94 -8.25 -8.46
N VAL A 71 26.88 -9.32 -9.27
CA VAL A 71 27.59 -10.59 -8.96
C VAL A 71 29.09 -10.35 -8.91
N LEU A 72 29.63 -9.66 -9.90
CA LEU A 72 31.05 -9.41 -10.06
C LEU A 72 31.57 -8.55 -8.91
N HIS A 73 30.88 -7.45 -8.59
CA HIS A 73 31.18 -6.61 -7.43
C HIS A 73 31.19 -7.41 -6.13
N ARG A 74 30.23 -8.32 -5.94
CA ARG A 74 30.20 -9.21 -4.78
C ARG A 74 31.37 -10.20 -4.76
N PHE A 75 31.76 -10.73 -5.92
CA PHE A 75 32.89 -11.66 -6.03
C PHE A 75 34.22 -10.96 -5.72
N PHE A 76 34.44 -9.76 -6.27
CA PHE A 76 35.66 -8.98 -6.06
C PHE A 76 35.77 -8.38 -4.65
N TYR A 77 34.70 -7.81 -4.09
CA TYR A 77 34.72 -7.25 -2.72
C TYR A 77 34.50 -8.29 -1.62
N GLY A 78 34.05 -9.50 -1.97
CA GLY A 78 33.94 -10.64 -1.05
C GLY A 78 35.29 -11.28 -0.72
N ASN A 79 36.26 -11.23 -1.64
CA ASN A 79 37.56 -11.89 -1.46
C ASN A 79 38.64 -11.03 -0.77
N SER A 80 38.50 -9.70 -0.74
CA SER A 80 39.55 -8.82 -0.18
C SER A 80 39.60 -8.70 1.36
N CYS A 81 38.78 -9.44 2.12
CA CYS A 81 38.83 -9.44 3.59
C CYS A 81 38.93 -10.87 4.17
N SER A 82 39.89 -11.65 3.69
CA SER A 82 40.33 -12.86 4.41
C SER A 82 41.85 -12.83 4.61
N SER A 83 42.27 -12.39 5.80
CA SER A 83 43.59 -12.63 6.38
C SER A 83 43.53 -12.40 7.90
N PRO A 84 44.37 -13.10 8.67
CA PRO A 84 43.92 -13.89 9.81
C PRO A 84 43.95 -13.15 11.15
N GLU A 85 43.07 -13.61 12.05
CA GLU A 85 43.15 -13.39 13.50
C GLU A 85 44.55 -13.69 14.01
N GLN A 86 45.12 -12.75 14.77
CA GLN A 86 46.21 -13.04 15.69
C GLN A 86 45.72 -12.76 17.11
N GLN A 87 45.52 -13.86 17.82
CA GLN A 87 45.16 -13.96 19.22
C GLN A 87 46.43 -13.76 20.06
N SER A 88 46.38 -12.87 21.06
CA SER A 88 47.29 -12.91 22.20
C SER A 88 46.60 -12.28 23.39
N ASP A 89 46.05 -13.15 24.25
CA ASP A 89 45.79 -12.85 25.65
C ASP A 89 47.12 -12.62 26.36
N GLU A 90 47.24 -11.55 27.14
CA GLU A 90 48.14 -11.57 28.29
C GLU A 90 47.58 -10.72 29.44
N ASN A 91 47.46 -11.38 30.58
CA ASN A 91 47.00 -10.91 31.87
C ASN A 91 48.18 -10.23 32.57
N GLN A 92 48.01 -9.04 33.17
CA GLN A 92 48.85 -8.67 34.31
C GLN A 92 48.14 -7.76 35.31
N GLN A 93 48.32 -8.13 36.57
CA GLN A 93 47.65 -7.71 37.77
C GLN A 93 48.47 -6.66 38.55
N THR A 94 47.75 -5.81 39.30
CA THR A 94 48.12 -5.01 40.50
C THR A 94 49.16 -3.88 40.41
N SER A 95 48.78 -2.68 40.86
CA SER A 95 48.97 -2.26 42.26
C SER A 95 48.35 -0.88 42.56
N ASP A 96 47.94 -0.72 43.81
CA ASP A 96 47.13 0.36 44.40
C ASP A 96 47.77 1.76 44.40
N ASN A 97 46.93 2.80 44.58
CA ASN A 97 47.08 3.75 45.70
C ASN A 97 45.86 4.71 45.84
N ALA A 98 45.28 4.68 47.05
CA ALA A 98 44.71 5.76 47.88
C ALA A 98 44.47 7.16 47.25
N SER A 99 43.46 7.96 47.59
CA SER A 99 42.38 7.95 48.57
C SER A 99 41.54 9.22 48.36
N ALA A 100 40.41 9.32 49.07
CA ALA A 100 39.64 10.53 49.37
C ALA A 100 38.68 11.07 48.29
N CYS A 101 37.38 10.77 48.48
CA CYS A 101 36.33 11.79 48.61
C CYS A 101 34.96 11.12 48.83
N THR A 102 34.75 10.59 50.03
CA THR A 102 33.44 10.24 50.57
C THR A 102 32.71 11.53 50.91
N GLY A 103 31.68 11.88 50.14
CA GLY A 103 30.83 13.04 50.42
C GLY A 103 29.80 13.38 49.35
N VAL A 104 29.97 12.93 48.10
CA VAL A 104 29.08 13.28 46.98
C VAL A 104 28.15 12.13 46.56
N PHE A 105 28.33 10.93 47.10
CA PHE A 105 27.71 9.70 46.59
C PHE A 105 26.26 9.43 47.03
N LEU A 106 25.75 10.11 48.07
CA LEU A 106 24.37 9.90 48.56
C LEU A 106 23.34 10.88 47.95
N PHE A 107 23.78 12.00 47.39
CA PHE A 107 22.90 12.91 46.64
C PHE A 107 22.85 12.55 45.14
N PHE A 108 23.94 12.03 44.58
CA PHE A 108 24.03 11.67 43.16
C PHE A 108 23.25 10.39 42.82
N SER A 109 23.12 9.44 43.75
CA SER A 109 22.33 8.21 43.58
C SER A 109 20.82 8.46 43.59
N ALA A 110 20.32 9.36 44.46
CA ALA A 110 18.92 9.77 44.51
C ALA A 110 18.52 10.65 43.30
N TRP A 111 19.42 11.51 42.83
CA TRP A 111 19.21 12.34 41.64
C TRP A 111 19.26 11.52 40.34
N LEU A 112 20.19 10.56 40.21
CA LEU A 112 20.24 9.62 39.08
C LEU A 112 19.03 8.68 39.04
N ALA A 113 18.50 8.24 40.19
CA ALA A 113 17.28 7.43 40.23
C ALA A 113 16.04 8.23 39.77
N SER A 114 15.99 9.54 40.06
CA SER A 114 14.91 10.44 39.61
C SER A 114 15.03 10.82 38.12
N PHE A 115 16.26 10.98 37.61
CA PHE A 115 16.52 11.23 36.18
C PHE A 115 16.29 9.96 35.32
N ARG A 116 16.62 8.77 35.85
CA ARG A 116 16.39 7.46 35.21
C ARG A 116 14.90 7.11 35.10
N ARG A 117 14.08 7.50 36.08
CA ARG A 117 12.61 7.32 36.03
C ARG A 117 11.95 8.23 34.98
N ARG A 118 12.48 9.43 34.75
CA ARG A 118 12.01 10.35 33.68
C ARG A 118 12.42 9.87 32.28
N GLN A 119 13.62 9.33 32.12
CA GLN A 119 14.12 8.87 30.80
C GLN A 119 13.54 7.51 30.35
N ALA A 120 13.17 6.64 31.30
CA ALA A 120 12.45 5.40 31.01
C ALA A 120 10.99 5.65 30.58
N GLY A 121 10.31 6.62 31.21
CA GLY A 121 8.96 7.05 30.82
C GLY A 121 8.92 7.70 29.43
N ASP A 122 9.91 8.53 29.11
CA ASP A 122 9.99 9.23 27.81
C ASP A 122 10.39 8.30 26.65
N ASN A 123 11.29 7.33 26.88
CA ASN A 123 11.68 6.37 25.85
C ASN A 123 10.58 5.33 25.55
N ALA A 124 9.81 4.91 26.55
CA ALA A 124 8.65 4.04 26.36
C ALA A 124 7.56 4.73 25.53
N SER A 125 7.20 5.96 25.91
CA SER A 125 6.28 6.85 25.17
C SER A 125 6.72 7.08 23.72
N CYS A 126 8.02 7.38 23.51
CA CYS A 126 8.58 7.63 22.17
C CYS A 126 8.62 6.36 21.30
N SER A 127 8.83 5.18 21.90
CA SER A 127 8.85 3.89 21.18
C SER A 127 7.45 3.45 20.73
N ALA A 128 6.43 3.58 21.59
CA ALA A 128 5.05 3.23 21.27
C ALA A 128 4.46 4.16 20.18
N SER A 129 4.74 5.46 20.28
CA SER A 129 4.34 6.45 19.27
C SER A 129 4.98 6.16 17.90
N ARG A 130 6.27 5.80 17.87
CA ARG A 130 6.95 5.39 16.63
C ARG A 130 6.38 4.11 16.02
N GLU A 131 6.04 3.11 16.83
CA GLU A 131 5.48 1.86 16.32
C GLU A 131 4.06 2.04 15.73
N ALA A 132 3.23 2.87 16.35
CA ALA A 132 1.92 3.23 15.82
C ALA A 132 2.03 3.99 14.48
N LEU A 133 3.05 4.85 14.37
CA LEU A 133 3.34 5.67 13.21
C LEU A 133 3.82 4.80 12.02
N ASP A 134 4.69 3.83 12.25
CA ASP A 134 5.13 2.89 11.21
C ASP A 134 4.01 1.95 10.74
N LYS A 135 3.09 1.56 11.64
CA LYS A 135 1.88 0.80 11.27
C LYS A 135 0.96 1.62 10.36
N THR A 136 0.74 2.90 10.63
CA THR A 136 -0.12 3.76 9.80
C THR A 136 0.51 4.04 8.44
N ARG A 137 1.83 4.29 8.38
CA ARG A 137 2.58 4.43 7.12
C ARG A 137 2.41 3.23 6.19
N SER A 138 2.43 2.01 6.74
CA SER A 138 2.25 0.76 5.99
C SER A 138 0.92 0.70 5.22
N LEU A 139 -0.14 1.17 5.88
CA LEU A 139 -1.51 1.11 5.38
C LEU A 139 -1.76 2.22 4.36
N VAL A 140 -1.27 3.42 4.65
CA VAL A 140 -1.34 4.57 3.74
C VAL A 140 -0.58 4.26 2.44
N LEU A 141 0.58 3.61 2.53
CA LEU A 141 1.32 3.19 1.35
C LEU A 141 0.56 2.15 0.53
N LEU A 142 -0.03 1.14 1.19
CA LEU A 142 -0.84 0.13 0.52
C LEU A 142 -2.01 0.78 -0.23
N LEU A 143 -2.73 1.69 0.42
CA LEU A 143 -3.82 2.45 -0.19
C LEU A 143 -3.34 3.26 -1.39
N ALA A 144 -2.28 4.05 -1.23
CA ALA A 144 -1.75 4.90 -2.31
C ALA A 144 -1.22 4.07 -3.49
N THR A 145 -0.59 2.93 -3.23
CA THR A 145 -0.11 2.05 -4.31
C THR A 145 -1.29 1.47 -5.08
N LEU A 146 -2.36 1.05 -4.39
CA LEU A 146 -3.56 0.53 -5.03
C LEU A 146 -4.34 1.63 -5.76
N ALA A 147 -4.47 2.83 -5.19
CA ALA A 147 -5.06 3.99 -5.85
C ALA A 147 -4.29 4.40 -7.11
N ALA A 148 -2.94 4.43 -7.06
CA ALA A 148 -2.10 4.64 -8.23
C ALA A 148 -2.34 3.59 -9.33
N THR A 149 -2.47 2.31 -8.95
CA THR A 149 -2.70 1.23 -9.93
C THR A 149 -4.04 1.36 -10.64
N ILE A 150 -5.13 1.55 -9.91
CA ILE A 150 -6.48 1.63 -10.50
C ILE A 150 -6.68 2.89 -11.32
N THR A 151 -6.10 4.02 -10.91
CA THR A 151 -6.19 5.29 -11.65
C THR A 151 -5.31 5.28 -12.89
N TYR A 152 -4.15 4.64 -12.84
CA TYR A 152 -3.32 4.43 -14.02
C TYR A 152 -4.07 3.63 -15.07
N SER A 153 -4.62 2.46 -14.72
CA SER A 153 -5.40 1.63 -15.63
C SER A 153 -6.60 2.38 -16.20
N ALA A 154 -7.38 3.05 -15.34
CA ALA A 154 -8.56 3.82 -15.77
C ALA A 154 -8.23 5.03 -16.67
N GLY A 155 -7.04 5.61 -16.55
CA GLY A 155 -6.62 6.71 -17.41
C GLY A 155 -6.19 6.26 -18.80
N LEU A 156 -5.70 5.03 -18.95
CA LEU A 156 -5.32 4.45 -20.24
C LEU A 156 -6.51 3.81 -20.96
N ASP A 157 -7.44 3.23 -20.21
CA ASP A 157 -8.72 2.70 -20.69
C ASP A 157 -9.91 3.49 -20.09
N PRO A 158 -10.25 4.64 -20.69
CA PRO A 158 -11.28 5.52 -20.16
C PRO A 158 -12.70 4.94 -20.29
N PRO A 159 -13.60 5.29 -19.37
CA PRO A 159 -14.97 4.81 -19.36
C PRO A 159 -15.72 5.23 -20.63
N GLY A 160 -16.60 4.35 -21.11
CA GLY A 160 -17.33 4.55 -22.38
C GLY A 160 -16.68 3.88 -23.57
N GLY A 161 -15.50 3.28 -23.42
CA GLY A 161 -14.84 2.59 -24.53
C GLY A 161 -14.20 3.55 -25.53
N LEU A 162 -13.63 2.97 -26.57
CA LEU A 162 -12.80 3.66 -27.55
C LEU A 162 -13.38 3.48 -28.95
N TRP A 163 -13.34 4.54 -29.75
CA TRP A 163 -13.72 4.46 -31.16
C TRP A 163 -12.81 3.49 -31.92
N GLN A 164 -13.40 2.71 -32.82
CA GLN A 164 -12.68 1.72 -33.65
C GLN A 164 -12.62 2.08 -35.12
N ASP A 165 -13.23 3.20 -35.56
CA ASP A 165 -13.34 3.56 -36.97
C ASP A 165 -12.97 5.03 -37.23
N GLY A 166 -12.36 5.30 -38.40
CA GLY A 166 -12.06 6.63 -38.93
C GLY A 166 -10.96 7.43 -38.19
N ASP A 167 -10.87 8.73 -38.47
CA ASP A 167 -9.89 9.66 -37.86
C ASP A 167 -10.00 9.77 -36.33
N MET A 168 -11.13 9.31 -35.78
CA MET A 168 -11.41 9.29 -34.35
C MET A 168 -10.96 8.01 -33.67
N ALA A 169 -10.44 7.03 -34.41
CA ALA A 169 -10.06 5.74 -33.85
C ALA A 169 -9.07 5.88 -32.69
N GLY A 170 -9.36 5.11 -31.65
CA GLY A 170 -8.68 5.11 -30.37
C GLY A 170 -9.14 6.23 -29.44
N ASN A 171 -9.85 7.27 -29.87
CA ASN A 171 -10.34 8.32 -28.99
C ASN A 171 -11.46 7.80 -28.06
N PRO A 172 -11.57 8.32 -26.82
CA PRO A 172 -12.62 7.91 -25.89
C PRO A 172 -14.00 8.32 -26.38
N ILE A 173 -14.95 7.39 -26.42
CA ILE A 173 -16.32 7.67 -26.87
C ILE A 173 -17.02 8.65 -25.92
N LEU A 174 -16.72 8.57 -24.62
CA LEU A 174 -17.26 9.51 -23.63
C LEU A 174 -16.80 10.96 -23.90
N LEU A 175 -15.62 11.17 -24.50
CA LEU A 175 -15.14 12.50 -24.86
C LEU A 175 -16.02 13.14 -25.95
N THR A 176 -16.45 12.35 -26.94
CA THR A 176 -17.32 12.82 -28.02
C THR A 176 -18.78 12.92 -27.61
N ALA A 177 -19.26 12.00 -26.76
CA ALA A 177 -20.66 11.97 -26.31
C ALA A 177 -20.96 13.02 -25.22
N ASP A 178 -20.07 13.16 -24.21
CA ASP A 178 -20.21 14.15 -23.13
C ASP A 178 -18.84 14.62 -22.65
N ALA A 179 -18.29 15.61 -23.36
CA ALA A 179 -16.99 16.19 -23.05
C ALA A 179 -16.88 16.74 -21.62
N ARG A 180 -17.99 17.21 -21.01
CA ARG A 180 -17.95 17.74 -19.64
C ARG A 180 -17.67 16.61 -18.65
N ARG A 181 -18.37 15.49 -18.78
CA ARG A 181 -18.15 14.32 -17.90
C ARG A 181 -16.78 13.70 -18.11
N TYR A 182 -16.35 13.55 -19.36
CA TYR A 182 -15.01 13.08 -19.64
C TYR A 182 -13.96 13.96 -18.95
N ASN A 183 -14.08 15.29 -19.05
CA ASN A 183 -13.14 16.21 -18.41
C ASN A 183 -13.14 16.08 -16.88
N VAL A 184 -14.31 15.97 -16.24
CA VAL A 184 -14.39 15.75 -14.78
C VAL A 184 -13.74 14.42 -14.40
N PHE A 185 -14.08 13.33 -15.09
CA PHE A 185 -13.45 12.03 -14.89
C PHE A 185 -11.93 12.12 -14.99
N TYR A 186 -11.46 12.68 -16.11
CA TYR A 186 -10.04 12.75 -16.45
C TYR A 186 -9.24 13.55 -15.43
N TYR A 187 -9.72 14.73 -15.03
CA TYR A 187 -9.03 15.57 -14.05
C TYR A 187 -9.05 14.94 -12.66
N CYS A 188 -10.19 14.44 -12.19
CA CYS A 188 -10.29 13.78 -10.89
C CYS A 188 -9.39 12.52 -10.81
N ASN A 189 -9.39 11.69 -11.85
CA ASN A 189 -8.56 10.49 -11.94
C ASN A 189 -7.07 10.85 -11.96
N SER A 190 -6.68 11.88 -12.71
CA SER A 190 -5.28 12.33 -12.80
C SER A 190 -4.79 12.95 -11.50
N VAL A 191 -5.63 13.71 -10.79
CA VAL A 191 -5.29 14.22 -9.44
C VAL A 191 -5.07 13.07 -8.47
N SER A 192 -5.96 12.07 -8.46
CA SER A 192 -5.81 10.90 -7.60
C SER A 192 -4.55 10.10 -7.93
N PHE A 193 -4.27 9.82 -9.20
CA PHE A 193 -3.03 9.17 -9.62
C PHE A 193 -1.78 9.93 -9.12
N VAL A 194 -1.72 11.23 -9.36
CA VAL A 194 -0.57 12.06 -8.96
C VAL A 194 -0.46 12.18 -7.44
N ALA A 195 -1.56 12.38 -6.74
CA ALA A 195 -1.60 12.42 -5.27
C ALA A 195 -1.09 11.10 -4.68
N SER A 196 -1.51 9.97 -5.24
CA SER A 196 -1.04 8.64 -4.87
C SER A 196 0.48 8.48 -5.04
N LEU A 197 1.05 8.95 -6.16
CA LEU A 197 2.51 8.94 -6.36
C LEU A 197 3.24 9.82 -5.34
N VAL A 198 2.71 11.01 -5.06
CA VAL A 198 3.26 11.93 -4.05
C VAL A 198 3.22 11.28 -2.67
N VAL A 199 2.14 10.59 -2.30
CA VAL A 199 2.03 9.85 -1.04
C VAL A 199 3.07 8.72 -0.96
N ILE A 200 3.23 7.93 -2.03
CA ILE A 200 4.23 6.85 -2.08
C ILE A 200 5.64 7.42 -1.85
N ILE A 201 5.97 8.55 -2.46
CA ILE A 201 7.27 9.22 -2.30
C ILE A 201 7.42 9.79 -0.88
N LEU A 202 6.40 10.49 -0.36
CA LEU A 202 6.39 11.06 0.98
C LEU A 202 6.60 10.01 2.07
N VAL A 203 5.97 8.84 1.93
CA VAL A 203 6.10 7.75 2.90
C VAL A 203 7.49 7.11 2.86
N GLN A 204 8.17 7.11 1.70
CA GLN A 204 9.53 6.59 1.57
C GLN A 204 10.59 7.49 2.22
N GLU A 205 10.32 8.78 2.36
CA GLU A 205 11.25 9.76 2.91
C GLU A 205 10.82 10.13 4.34
N GLU A 206 11.39 9.43 5.33
CA GLU A 206 11.05 9.50 6.76
C GLU A 206 11.09 10.92 7.37
N ILE A 207 11.68 11.89 6.66
CA ILE A 207 12.10 13.20 7.14
C ILE A 207 11.00 14.27 6.97
N LEU A 208 10.05 14.09 6.04
CA LEU A 208 9.13 15.18 5.65
C LEU A 208 7.65 14.93 5.99
N VAL A 209 7.33 13.83 6.67
CA VAL A 209 5.94 13.50 7.01
C VAL A 209 5.50 14.36 8.20
N LYS A 210 5.00 15.57 7.92
CA LYS A 210 4.00 16.17 8.81
C LYS A 210 2.72 15.35 8.64
N HIS A 211 2.23 14.72 9.71
CA HIS A 211 1.02 13.90 9.70
C HIS A 211 -0.14 14.54 8.92
N HIS A 212 -0.37 15.84 9.16
CA HIS A 212 -1.40 16.62 8.48
C HIS A 212 -1.26 16.68 6.95
N VAL A 213 -0.03 16.74 6.41
CA VAL A 213 0.18 16.80 4.95
C VAL A 213 -0.12 15.45 4.32
N LEU A 214 0.32 14.35 4.95
CA LEU A 214 0.07 13.00 4.46
C LEU A 214 -1.42 12.67 4.49
N GLU A 215 -2.10 13.00 5.59
CA GLU A 215 -3.54 12.80 5.73
C GLU A 215 -4.34 13.65 4.74
N ALA A 216 -4.00 14.94 4.59
CA ALA A 216 -4.66 15.81 3.62
C ALA A 216 -4.46 15.33 2.17
N THR A 217 -3.25 14.89 1.81
CA THR A 217 -2.96 14.38 0.45
C THR A 217 -3.75 13.10 0.17
N MET A 218 -3.89 12.22 1.16
CA MET A 218 -4.68 11.00 1.02
C MET A 218 -6.19 11.27 0.95
N ILE A 219 -6.69 12.25 1.71
CA ILE A 219 -8.09 12.68 1.59
C ILE A 219 -8.36 13.24 0.19
N LEU A 220 -7.45 14.06 -0.34
CA LEU A 220 -7.51 14.58 -1.70
C LEU A 220 -7.54 13.44 -2.75
N ASP A 221 -6.71 12.41 -2.56
CA ASP A 221 -6.69 11.21 -3.40
C ASP A 221 -8.05 10.49 -3.43
N LEU A 222 -8.65 10.25 -2.25
CA LEU A 222 -9.95 9.60 -2.14
C LEU A 222 -11.10 10.44 -2.74
N PHE A 223 -11.06 11.77 -2.60
CA PHE A 223 -12.02 12.65 -3.29
C PHE A 223 -11.84 12.62 -4.80
N GLY A 224 -10.59 12.53 -5.28
CA GLY A 224 -10.29 12.31 -6.70
C GLY A 224 -10.90 11.01 -7.22
N LEU A 225 -10.76 9.90 -6.49
CA LEU A 225 -11.41 8.62 -6.84
C LEU A 225 -12.94 8.72 -6.88
N VAL A 226 -13.55 9.38 -5.89
CA VAL A 226 -15.01 9.57 -5.84
C VAL A 226 -15.51 10.38 -7.03
N GLY A 227 -14.83 11.49 -7.36
CA GLY A 227 -15.18 12.33 -8.50
C GLY A 227 -15.00 11.61 -9.83
N ALA A 228 -13.90 10.87 -9.99
CA ALA A 228 -13.66 10.05 -11.17
C ALA A 228 -14.72 8.96 -11.33
N TYR A 229 -15.02 8.22 -10.25
CA TYR A 229 -16.06 7.21 -10.26
C TYR A 229 -17.43 7.78 -10.64
N ALA A 230 -17.84 8.88 -10.01
CA ALA A 230 -19.14 9.50 -10.26
C ALA A 230 -19.28 10.01 -11.70
N ALA A 231 -18.23 10.59 -12.28
CA ALA A 231 -18.24 11.07 -13.66
C ALA A 231 -18.13 9.94 -14.69
N GLY A 232 -17.32 8.93 -14.40
CA GLY A 232 -17.03 7.82 -15.33
C GLY A 232 -18.11 6.73 -15.36
N SER A 233 -18.67 6.35 -14.20
CA SER A 233 -19.66 5.27 -14.13
C SER A 233 -21.08 5.70 -14.55
N CYS A 234 -21.40 6.99 -14.46
CA CYS A 234 -22.75 7.49 -14.67
C CYS A 234 -22.99 7.90 -16.13
N ARG A 235 -24.08 7.42 -16.73
CA ARG A 235 -24.48 7.78 -18.12
C ARG A 235 -25.49 8.93 -18.17
N ASN A 236 -26.33 9.03 -17.15
CA ASN A 236 -27.35 10.08 -17.04
C ASN A 236 -27.07 11.07 -15.91
N MET A 237 -27.58 12.29 -16.04
CA MET A 237 -27.45 13.33 -15.00
C MET A 237 -28.05 12.84 -13.67
N LYS A 238 -29.17 12.11 -13.71
CA LYS A 238 -29.81 11.51 -12.53
C LYS A 238 -28.91 10.51 -11.79
N GLN A 239 -28.19 9.67 -12.52
CA GLN A 239 -27.26 8.68 -11.93
C GLN A 239 -26.05 9.37 -11.31
N SER A 240 -25.52 10.42 -11.96
CA SER A 240 -24.41 11.21 -11.43
C SER A 240 -24.81 11.97 -10.15
N ILE A 241 -25.99 12.61 -10.14
CA ILE A 241 -26.54 13.25 -8.94
C ILE A 241 -26.71 12.21 -7.82
N TYR A 242 -27.24 11.03 -8.13
CA TYR A 242 -27.36 9.95 -7.14
C TYR A 242 -26.00 9.54 -6.56
N ALA A 243 -25.00 9.29 -7.41
CA ALA A 243 -23.68 8.86 -6.94
C ALA A 243 -23.01 9.92 -6.05
N MET A 244 -23.10 11.20 -6.44
CA MET A 244 -22.56 12.31 -5.64
C MET A 244 -23.34 12.51 -4.34
N ALA A 245 -24.68 12.50 -4.40
CA ALA A 245 -25.52 12.62 -3.21
C ALA A 245 -25.27 11.48 -2.22
N LEU A 246 -25.09 10.26 -2.72
CA LEU A 246 -24.73 9.09 -1.92
C LEU A 246 -23.36 9.28 -1.26
N ALA A 247 -22.35 9.77 -1.99
CA ALA A 247 -21.04 10.07 -1.43
C ALA A 247 -21.13 11.07 -0.27
N PHE A 248 -21.82 12.20 -0.47
CA PHE A 248 -21.99 13.21 0.57
C PHE A 248 -22.85 12.71 1.75
N ALA A 249 -23.89 11.93 1.49
CA ALA A 249 -24.74 11.37 2.54
C ALA A 249 -23.97 10.39 3.42
N VAL A 250 -23.18 9.48 2.82
CA VAL A 250 -22.37 8.52 3.57
C VAL A 250 -21.27 9.23 4.37
N LEU A 251 -20.58 10.21 3.76
CA LEU A 251 -19.56 11.00 4.47
C LEU A 251 -20.18 11.82 5.62
N GLY A 252 -21.32 12.47 5.39
CA GLY A 252 -22.05 13.24 6.40
C GLY A 252 -22.53 12.37 7.56
N TYR A 253 -23.16 11.23 7.26
CA TYR A 253 -23.57 10.24 8.27
C TYR A 253 -22.40 9.82 9.15
N VAL A 254 -21.26 9.55 8.54
CA VAL A 254 -20.03 9.14 9.23
C VAL A 254 -19.51 10.24 10.15
N VAL A 255 -19.42 11.49 9.67
CA VAL A 255 -18.95 12.64 10.49
C VAL A 255 -19.87 12.86 11.67
N ILE A 256 -21.19 12.83 11.46
CA ILE A 256 -22.19 12.99 12.52
C ILE A 256 -22.02 11.90 13.58
N HIS A 257 -21.94 10.62 13.19
CA HIS A 257 -21.79 9.52 14.14
C HIS A 257 -20.50 9.60 14.96
N VAL A 258 -19.39 10.03 14.34
CA VAL A 258 -18.12 10.22 15.03
C VAL A 258 -18.24 11.34 16.07
N VAL A 259 -18.78 12.50 15.68
CA VAL A 259 -18.90 13.66 16.57
C VAL A 259 -19.78 13.34 17.78
N PHE A 260 -20.96 12.75 17.56
CA PHE A 260 -21.86 12.37 18.66
C PHE A 260 -21.21 11.39 19.63
N PHE A 261 -20.49 10.37 19.14
CA PHE A 261 -19.84 9.40 20.01
C PHE A 261 -18.59 9.96 20.72
N THR A 262 -17.85 10.88 20.09
CA THR A 262 -16.73 11.56 20.77
C THR A 262 -17.18 12.41 21.95
N LEU A 263 -18.39 12.98 21.91
CA LEU A 263 -18.95 13.76 23.01
C LEU A 263 -19.35 12.86 24.20
N ASP A 264 -20.00 11.71 23.94
CA ASP A 264 -20.41 10.74 24.97
C ASP A 264 -19.21 10.16 25.75
N HIS A 265 -18.06 9.98 25.11
CA HIS A 265 -16.89 9.38 25.74
C HIS A 265 -16.14 10.35 26.67
N GLU A 266 -16.23 11.66 26.43
CA GLU A 266 -15.69 12.70 27.31
C GLU A 266 -16.51 12.83 28.60
N GLU A 267 -17.84 12.69 28.54
CA GLU A 267 -18.70 12.73 29.74
C GLU A 267 -18.44 11.56 30.69
N LYS A 268 -18.26 10.34 30.16
CA LYS A 268 -17.95 9.15 31.00
C LYS A 268 -16.60 9.22 31.69
N LYS A 269 -15.60 9.82 31.05
CA LYS A 269 -14.23 9.89 31.58
C LYS A 269 -14.12 10.82 32.80
N ASN A 270 -14.99 11.83 32.88
CA ASN A 270 -15.00 12.79 33.98
C ASN A 270 -15.63 12.23 35.28
N HIS A 271 -16.39 11.14 35.21
CA HIS A 271 -17.11 10.59 36.37
C HIS A 271 -16.30 9.57 37.20
N ASP A 272 -15.14 9.12 36.69
CA ASP A 272 -14.39 7.96 37.21
C ASP A 272 -13.10 8.31 37.99
N ASN A 273 -12.88 9.59 38.32
CA ASN A 273 -11.61 10.05 38.91
C ASN A 273 -11.36 9.65 40.39
N ASN A 274 -12.17 8.76 40.97
CA ASN A 274 -12.08 8.32 42.37
C ASN A 274 -12.07 6.77 42.47
N GLU A 275 -11.12 6.10 41.81
CA GLU A 275 -10.99 4.63 41.87
C GLU A 275 -9.66 4.14 42.46
N ASP A 276 -9.72 2.96 43.08
CA ASP A 276 -8.61 2.30 43.76
C ASP A 276 -7.42 2.00 42.84
N PRO A 277 -6.16 2.16 43.31
CA PRO A 277 -4.95 1.98 42.49
C PRO A 277 -4.75 0.57 41.93
N VAL A 278 -5.36 -0.46 42.54
CA VAL A 278 -5.31 -1.86 42.05
C VAL A 278 -6.27 -2.09 40.88
N LEU A 279 -7.40 -1.37 40.84
CA LEU A 279 -8.38 -1.46 39.76
C LEU A 279 -7.86 -0.73 38.50
N GLU A 280 -7.13 0.36 38.70
CA GLU A 280 -6.48 1.17 37.66
C GLU A 280 -5.48 0.36 36.81
N ASP A 281 -4.65 -0.48 37.45
CA ASP A 281 -3.65 -1.27 36.73
C ASP A 281 -4.29 -2.42 35.92
N ARG A 282 -5.33 -3.07 36.48
CA ARG A 282 -6.14 -4.05 35.76
C ARG A 282 -6.89 -3.42 34.58
N ARG A 283 -7.41 -2.20 34.74
CA ARG A 283 -8.08 -1.42 33.69
C ARG A 283 -7.11 -1.10 32.55
N LYS A 284 -5.88 -0.67 32.85
CA LYS A 284 -4.82 -0.43 31.84
C LYS A 284 -4.47 -1.67 31.04
N LEU A 285 -4.29 -2.82 31.70
CA LEU A 285 -3.97 -4.08 31.02
C LEU A 285 -5.10 -4.56 30.08
N LEU A 286 -6.35 -4.40 30.51
CA LEU A 286 -7.54 -4.67 29.67
C LEU A 286 -7.64 -3.68 28.51
N GLU A 287 -7.34 -2.41 28.75
CA GLU A 287 -7.35 -1.36 27.73
C GLU A 287 -6.26 -1.57 26.66
N GLU A 288 -5.06 -1.98 27.05
CA GLU A 288 -4.00 -2.36 26.12
C GLU A 288 -4.40 -3.59 25.27
N ARG A 289 -4.95 -4.63 25.89
CA ARG A 289 -5.45 -5.82 25.17
C ARG A 289 -6.56 -5.44 24.18
N ARG A 290 -7.48 -4.57 24.60
CA ARG A 290 -8.55 -4.02 23.76
C ARG A 290 -7.98 -3.23 22.59
N ASN A 291 -7.05 -2.31 22.85
CA ASN A 291 -6.38 -1.51 21.82
C ASN A 291 -5.67 -2.39 20.79
N GLN A 292 -4.99 -3.45 21.24
CA GLN A 292 -4.34 -4.41 20.35
C GLN A 292 -5.35 -5.16 19.47
N PHE A 293 -6.52 -5.53 20.02
CA PHE A 293 -7.60 -6.15 19.25
C PHE A 293 -8.21 -5.20 18.21
N LEU A 294 -8.50 -3.95 18.61
CA LEU A 294 -9.03 -2.91 17.73
C LEU A 294 -8.07 -2.62 16.57
N ASP A 295 -6.76 -2.57 16.82
CA ASP A 295 -5.75 -2.38 15.77
C ASP A 295 -5.68 -3.56 14.79
N LYS A 296 -5.78 -4.80 15.29
CA LYS A 296 -5.86 -5.98 14.44
C LYS A 296 -7.13 -5.96 13.58
N ARG A 297 -8.27 -5.55 14.16
CA ARG A 297 -9.56 -5.40 13.45
C ARG A 297 -9.50 -4.29 12.40
N ARG A 298 -8.95 -3.12 12.76
CA ARG A 298 -8.71 -1.97 11.86
C ARG A 298 -7.94 -2.39 10.62
N LYS A 299 -6.82 -3.09 10.78
CA LYS A 299 -5.98 -3.57 9.67
C LYS A 299 -6.75 -4.48 8.70
N ARG A 300 -7.54 -5.42 9.24
CA ARG A 300 -8.35 -6.32 8.42
C ARG A 300 -9.46 -5.57 7.69
N LEU A 301 -10.22 -4.73 8.40
CA LEU A 301 -11.30 -3.94 7.81
C LEU A 301 -10.78 -3.00 6.72
N LEU A 302 -9.63 -2.36 6.94
CA LEU A 302 -9.04 -1.48 5.95
C LEU A 302 -8.60 -2.26 4.70
N LEU A 303 -8.00 -3.45 4.86
CA LEU A 303 -7.66 -4.30 3.72
C LEU A 303 -8.90 -4.70 2.90
N PHE A 304 -10.00 -5.08 3.58
CA PHE A 304 -11.26 -5.40 2.90
C PHE A 304 -11.87 -4.18 2.20
N ALA A 305 -11.85 -3.01 2.85
CA ALA A 305 -12.38 -1.78 2.28
C ALA A 305 -11.58 -1.34 1.06
N ILE A 306 -10.24 -1.42 1.12
CA ILE A 306 -9.39 -1.12 -0.03
C ILE A 306 -9.68 -2.09 -1.17
N LEU A 307 -9.75 -3.39 -0.90
CA LEU A 307 -10.06 -4.40 -1.91
C LEU A 307 -11.45 -4.14 -2.55
N ALA A 308 -12.48 -3.92 -1.73
CA ALA A 308 -13.82 -3.63 -2.21
C ALA A 308 -13.86 -2.33 -3.03
N ALA A 309 -13.19 -1.26 -2.57
CA ALA A 309 -13.08 0.00 -3.32
C ALA A 309 -12.39 -0.19 -4.68
N THR A 310 -11.29 -0.96 -4.74
CA THR A 310 -10.57 -1.20 -6.01
C THR A 310 -11.42 -1.96 -7.03
N ILE A 311 -12.08 -3.05 -6.61
CA ILE A 311 -12.90 -3.88 -7.49
C ILE A 311 -14.13 -3.09 -7.96
N THR A 312 -14.80 -2.39 -7.05
CA THR A 312 -16.01 -1.61 -7.39
C THR A 312 -15.69 -0.40 -8.24
N TYR A 313 -14.52 0.24 -8.06
CA TYR A 313 -14.04 1.31 -8.92
C TYR A 313 -13.86 0.83 -10.36
N GLN A 314 -13.10 -0.26 -10.55
CA GLN A 314 -12.85 -0.83 -11.88
C GLN A 314 -14.15 -1.30 -12.54
N ALA A 315 -14.98 -2.06 -11.82
CA ALA A 315 -16.25 -2.56 -12.34
C ALA A 315 -17.25 -1.44 -12.67
N GLY A 316 -17.20 -0.31 -11.96
CA GLY A 316 -18.06 0.84 -12.26
C GLY A 316 -17.62 1.61 -13.51
N LEU A 317 -16.31 1.69 -13.77
CA LEU A 317 -15.76 2.34 -14.96
C LEU A 317 -15.79 1.44 -16.19
N THR A 318 -15.72 0.12 -16.00
CA THR A 318 -15.79 -0.92 -17.03
C THR A 318 -16.92 -1.89 -16.66
N PRO A 319 -18.18 -1.55 -16.96
CA PRO A 319 -19.31 -2.36 -16.57
C PRO A 319 -19.28 -3.73 -17.28
N PRO A 320 -19.89 -4.76 -16.68
CA PRO A 320 -19.96 -6.08 -17.27
C PRO A 320 -20.55 -6.04 -18.68
N GLY A 321 -19.91 -6.76 -19.61
CA GLY A 321 -20.27 -6.75 -21.03
C GLY A 321 -19.66 -5.60 -21.84
N GLY A 322 -18.93 -4.67 -21.20
CA GLY A 322 -18.26 -3.56 -21.88
C GLY A 322 -19.22 -2.51 -22.41
N PHE A 323 -18.79 -1.81 -23.46
CA PHE A 323 -19.50 -0.69 -24.08
C PHE A 323 -19.87 -1.00 -25.53
N LEU A 324 -20.98 -0.42 -26.00
CA LEU A 324 -21.26 -0.40 -27.43
C LEU A 324 -20.22 0.45 -28.17
N LEU A 325 -19.70 -0.08 -29.26
CA LEU A 325 -18.71 0.61 -30.11
C LEU A 325 -19.36 1.38 -31.27
N GLN A 326 -20.63 1.10 -31.57
CA GLN A 326 -21.39 1.70 -32.66
C GLN A 326 -22.81 2.01 -32.20
N ASP A 327 -23.39 3.04 -32.81
CA ASP A 327 -24.79 3.40 -32.60
C ASP A 327 -25.70 2.27 -33.12
N LYS A 328 -26.68 1.89 -32.29
CA LYS A 328 -27.76 0.98 -32.68
C LYS A 328 -29.09 1.68 -32.45
N LEU A 329 -30.14 1.25 -33.14
CA LEU A 329 -31.46 1.89 -33.05
C LEU A 329 -31.92 2.04 -31.59
N GLY A 330 -31.86 3.26 -31.05
CA GLY A 330 -32.22 3.61 -29.66
C GLY A 330 -31.09 3.60 -28.63
N ASN A 331 -29.86 3.18 -28.97
CA ASN A 331 -28.70 3.13 -28.06
C ASN A 331 -27.48 3.80 -28.70
N HIS A 332 -26.75 4.60 -27.93
CA HIS A 332 -25.60 5.34 -28.44
C HIS A 332 -24.30 4.58 -28.18
N ALA A 333 -23.29 4.81 -29.01
CA ALA A 333 -21.93 4.37 -28.75
C ALA A 333 -21.48 4.85 -27.36
N GLY A 334 -20.84 3.97 -26.61
CA GLY A 334 -20.41 4.21 -25.24
C GLY A 334 -21.47 3.89 -24.19
N ASP A 335 -22.69 3.49 -24.56
CA ASP A 335 -23.62 2.91 -23.60
C ASP A 335 -23.15 1.50 -23.16
N PRO A 336 -23.30 1.12 -21.87
CA PRO A 336 -22.97 -0.22 -21.42
C PRO A 336 -23.81 -1.28 -22.13
N VAL A 337 -23.18 -2.35 -22.61
CA VAL A 337 -23.92 -3.41 -23.33
C VAL A 337 -25.00 -4.05 -22.45
N LEU A 338 -24.71 -4.23 -21.15
CA LEU A 338 -25.69 -4.74 -20.20
C LEU A 338 -26.90 -3.80 -20.03
N LEU A 339 -26.73 -2.48 -20.16
CA LEU A 339 -27.83 -1.51 -20.09
C LEU A 339 -28.80 -1.70 -21.26
N CYS A 340 -28.28 -1.98 -22.46
CA CYS A 340 -29.06 -2.14 -23.67
C CYS A 340 -29.78 -3.49 -23.72
N ASN A 341 -29.16 -4.55 -23.22
CA ASN A 341 -29.76 -5.89 -23.18
C ASN A 341 -30.75 -6.03 -22.01
N ASP A 342 -30.37 -5.60 -20.80
CA ASP A 342 -31.24 -5.64 -19.62
C ASP A 342 -31.03 -4.43 -18.69
N GLN A 343 -31.92 -3.46 -18.82
CA GLN A 343 -31.89 -2.24 -18.04
C GLN A 343 -32.10 -2.47 -16.54
N ARG A 344 -32.89 -3.46 -16.13
CA ARG A 344 -33.18 -3.70 -14.69
C ARG A 344 -31.93 -4.21 -13.99
N ARG A 345 -31.23 -5.14 -14.65
CA ARG A 345 -30.00 -5.73 -14.13
C ARG A 345 -28.85 -4.76 -14.11
N TYR A 346 -28.69 -3.97 -15.18
CA TYR A 346 -27.71 -2.90 -15.18
C TYR A 346 -27.95 -1.92 -14.02
N LYS A 347 -29.21 -1.51 -13.79
CA LYS A 347 -29.55 -0.63 -12.66
C LYS A 347 -29.20 -1.30 -11.32
N ALA A 348 -29.57 -2.56 -11.11
CA ALA A 348 -29.23 -3.30 -9.90
C ALA A 348 -27.71 -3.36 -9.68
N PHE A 349 -26.95 -3.75 -10.71
CA PHE A 349 -25.50 -3.74 -10.71
C PHE A 349 -24.95 -2.35 -10.33
N PHE A 350 -25.36 -1.32 -11.05
CA PHE A 350 -24.86 0.04 -10.88
C PHE A 350 -25.11 0.58 -9.46
N TYR A 351 -26.33 0.44 -8.93
CA TYR A 351 -26.67 0.94 -7.61
C TYR A 351 -25.95 0.16 -6.50
N CYS A 352 -25.96 -1.18 -6.56
CA CYS A 352 -25.25 -2.01 -5.59
C CYS A 352 -23.74 -1.76 -5.63
N ASN A 353 -23.14 -1.67 -6.81
CA ASN A 353 -21.71 -1.39 -6.97
C ASN A 353 -21.35 0.00 -6.41
N SER A 354 -22.16 1.02 -6.69
CA SER A 354 -21.93 2.39 -6.21
C SER A 354 -22.05 2.50 -4.70
N VAL A 355 -23.03 1.84 -4.08
CA VAL A 355 -23.16 1.79 -2.62
C VAL A 355 -21.95 1.09 -1.99
N SER A 356 -21.52 -0.04 -2.57
CA SER A 356 -20.35 -0.76 -2.08
C SER A 356 -19.07 0.09 -2.19
N PHE A 357 -18.86 0.78 -3.30
CA PHE A 357 -17.74 1.70 -3.50
C PHE A 357 -17.75 2.85 -2.48
N MET A 358 -18.87 3.57 -2.34
CA MET A 358 -18.96 4.72 -1.44
C MET A 358 -18.79 4.34 0.03
N LEU A 359 -19.41 3.23 0.46
CA LEU A 359 -19.20 2.70 1.81
C LEU A 359 -17.73 2.32 2.03
N SER A 360 -17.08 1.69 1.04
CA SER A 360 -15.66 1.33 1.13
C SER A 360 -14.74 2.54 1.23
N ILE A 361 -14.99 3.61 0.46
CA ILE A 361 -14.24 4.89 0.60
C ILE A 361 -14.45 5.51 1.98
N ALA A 362 -15.69 5.53 2.48
CA ALA A 362 -15.98 6.05 3.80
C ALA A 362 -15.30 5.23 4.92
N LEU A 363 -15.27 3.91 4.80
CA LEU A 363 -14.51 3.01 5.69
C LEU A 363 -13.02 3.35 5.67
N ILE A 364 -12.43 3.58 4.48
CA ILE A 364 -11.02 3.95 4.35
C ILE A 364 -10.74 5.28 5.07
N ILE A 365 -11.54 6.31 4.84
CA ILE A 365 -11.39 7.63 5.48
C ILE A 365 -11.44 7.50 7.01
N LEU A 366 -12.42 6.76 7.51
CA LEU A 366 -12.59 6.47 8.94
C LEU A 366 -11.39 5.73 9.54
N LEU A 367 -10.94 4.68 8.87
CA LEU A 367 -9.93 3.77 9.39
C LEU A 367 -8.51 4.34 9.26
N VAL A 368 -8.28 5.32 8.39
CA VAL A 368 -6.96 5.96 8.32
C VAL A 368 -6.74 6.90 9.50
N ASN A 369 -7.75 7.68 9.91
CA ASN A 369 -7.57 8.65 10.98
C ASN A 369 -7.60 7.98 12.38
N PRO A 370 -6.51 8.05 13.16
CA PRO A 370 -6.41 7.42 14.48
C PRO A 370 -7.38 7.98 15.53
N THR A 371 -7.83 9.23 15.40
CA THR A 371 -8.76 9.85 16.35
C THR A 371 -10.21 9.45 16.11
N VAL A 372 -10.51 9.03 14.88
CA VAL A 372 -11.88 8.77 14.40
C VAL A 372 -12.25 7.29 14.47
N TYR A 373 -11.32 6.38 14.17
CA TYR A 373 -11.65 4.95 14.13
C TYR A 373 -11.97 4.34 15.51
N ARG A 374 -11.43 4.90 16.60
CA ARG A 374 -11.63 4.39 17.97
C ARG A 374 -13.12 4.50 18.37
N PRO A 375 -13.73 5.71 18.35
CA PRO A 375 -15.18 5.89 18.43
C PRO A 375 -16.00 5.01 17.47
N ALA A 376 -15.55 4.91 16.22
CA ALA A 376 -16.33 4.25 15.17
C ALA A 376 -16.36 2.71 15.27
N ILE A 377 -15.35 2.07 15.86
CA ILE A 377 -15.39 0.60 16.07
C ILE A 377 -16.32 0.27 17.23
N GLU A 378 -16.37 1.11 18.25
CA GLU A 378 -17.17 0.89 19.45
C GLU A 378 -18.68 1.05 19.16
N SER A 379 -19.05 1.92 18.23
CA SER A 379 -20.45 2.16 17.86
C SER A 379 -21.08 1.09 16.96
N ASN A 380 -20.40 -0.03 16.68
CA ASN A 380 -20.79 -1.05 15.69
C ASN A 380 -21.03 -0.53 14.25
N ALA A 381 -20.93 0.77 14.00
CA ALA A 381 -21.21 1.40 12.70
C ALA A 381 -20.28 0.89 11.59
N LEU A 382 -18.99 0.71 11.89
CA LEU A 382 -18.03 0.10 10.95
C LEU A 382 -18.43 -1.33 10.55
N SER A 383 -19.01 -2.10 11.48
CA SER A 383 -19.46 -3.46 11.21
C SER A 383 -20.67 -3.48 10.29
N VAL A 384 -21.65 -2.60 10.54
CA VAL A 384 -22.85 -2.45 9.71
C VAL A 384 -22.46 -1.97 8.31
N CYS A 385 -21.64 -0.93 8.22
CA CYS A 385 -21.13 -0.40 6.96
C CYS A 385 -20.40 -1.47 6.14
N THR A 386 -19.54 -2.28 6.79
CA THR A 386 -18.86 -3.40 6.14
C THR A 386 -19.84 -4.47 5.67
N ALA A 387 -20.84 -4.85 6.49
CA ALA A 387 -21.83 -5.84 6.12
C ALA A 387 -22.66 -5.37 4.91
N VAL A 388 -23.22 -4.16 4.97
CA VAL A 388 -23.98 -3.55 3.86
C VAL A 388 -23.10 -3.46 2.61
N GLY A 389 -21.85 -2.99 2.74
CA GLY A 389 -20.90 -2.89 1.63
C GLY A 389 -20.63 -4.22 0.94
N LEU A 390 -20.50 -5.31 1.71
CA LEU A 390 -20.30 -6.67 1.18
C LEU A 390 -21.57 -7.25 0.55
N PHE A 391 -22.75 -7.04 1.16
CA PHE A 391 -24.03 -7.44 0.56
C PHE A 391 -24.27 -6.71 -0.77
N CYS A 392 -23.96 -5.42 -0.83
CA CYS A 392 -24.02 -4.64 -2.06
C CYS A 392 -22.99 -5.12 -3.09
N LEU A 393 -21.75 -5.44 -2.68
CA LEU A 393 -20.74 -6.02 -3.60
C LEU A 393 -21.23 -7.32 -4.23
N MET A 394 -21.84 -8.18 -3.41
CA MET A 394 -22.36 -9.47 -3.85
C MET A 394 -23.58 -9.33 -4.76
N GLY A 395 -24.48 -8.39 -4.45
CA GLY A 395 -25.59 -8.03 -5.32
C GLY A 395 -25.13 -7.49 -6.68
N ALA A 396 -24.08 -6.67 -6.70
CA ALA A 396 -23.45 -6.22 -7.93
C ALA A 396 -22.87 -7.38 -8.73
N TYR A 397 -22.08 -8.25 -8.08
CA TYR A 397 -21.50 -9.43 -8.74
C TYR A 397 -22.58 -10.34 -9.36
N ALA A 398 -23.65 -10.64 -8.63
CA ALA A 398 -24.74 -11.49 -9.11
C ALA A 398 -25.51 -10.85 -10.28
N ALA A 399 -25.75 -9.54 -10.22
CA ALA A 399 -26.41 -8.81 -11.30
C ALA A 399 -25.54 -8.71 -12.56
N GLY A 400 -24.23 -8.53 -12.38
CA GLY A 400 -23.26 -8.30 -13.47
C GLY A 400 -22.73 -9.55 -14.18
N SER A 401 -22.68 -10.71 -13.50
CA SER A 401 -21.94 -11.88 -14.01
C SER A 401 -22.71 -12.80 -14.97
N THR A 402 -24.00 -12.57 -15.20
CA THR A 402 -24.83 -13.43 -16.08
C THR A 402 -25.47 -12.60 -17.18
N GLN A 403 -25.79 -13.21 -18.31
CA GLN A 403 -26.58 -12.55 -19.37
C GLN A 403 -28.02 -13.07 -19.40
N ASP A 404 -28.27 -14.31 -18.97
CA ASP A 404 -29.61 -14.91 -18.94
C ASP A 404 -30.26 -14.93 -17.55
N ASP A 405 -31.55 -14.59 -17.48
CA ASP A 405 -32.36 -14.52 -16.26
C ASP A 405 -32.38 -15.83 -15.45
N LYS A 406 -32.39 -16.97 -16.16
CA LYS A 406 -32.40 -18.30 -15.52
C LYS A 406 -31.11 -18.59 -14.78
N THR A 407 -29.97 -18.13 -15.30
CA THR A 407 -28.64 -18.37 -14.70
C THR A 407 -28.36 -17.47 -13.51
N SER A 408 -28.95 -16.27 -13.47
CA SER A 408 -28.80 -15.34 -12.35
C SER A 408 -29.45 -15.86 -11.07
N ILE A 409 -30.62 -16.50 -11.17
CA ILE A 409 -31.30 -17.13 -10.02
C ILE A 409 -30.39 -18.17 -9.36
N TYR A 410 -29.69 -18.99 -10.15
CA TYR A 410 -28.74 -19.97 -9.60
C TYR A 410 -27.59 -19.29 -8.85
N ILE A 411 -27.09 -18.14 -9.28
CA ILE A 411 -26.05 -17.39 -8.56
C ILE A 411 -26.59 -16.83 -7.25
N PHE A 412 -27.79 -16.25 -7.24
CA PHE A 412 -28.41 -15.76 -6.00
C PHE A 412 -28.71 -16.89 -5.01
N VAL A 413 -29.18 -18.04 -5.50
CA VAL A 413 -29.38 -19.26 -4.69
C VAL A 413 -28.05 -19.79 -4.17
N LEU A 414 -27.00 -19.83 -5.01
CA LEU A 414 -25.66 -20.26 -4.61
C LEU A 414 -25.08 -19.34 -3.54
N VAL A 415 -25.23 -18.02 -3.71
CA VAL A 415 -24.83 -17.02 -2.72
C VAL A 415 -25.58 -17.22 -1.40
N ALA A 416 -26.91 -17.38 -1.45
CA ALA A 416 -27.71 -17.61 -0.26
C ALA A 416 -27.32 -18.92 0.44
N LEU A 417 -27.03 -19.97 -0.32
CA LEU A 417 -26.53 -21.24 0.18
C LEU A 417 -25.16 -21.08 0.85
N VAL A 418 -24.22 -20.37 0.23
CA VAL A 418 -22.88 -20.11 0.81
C VAL A 418 -22.99 -19.31 2.10
N LEU A 419 -23.85 -18.27 2.13
CA LEU A 419 -24.11 -17.51 3.36
C LEU A 419 -24.75 -18.38 4.45
N PHE A 420 -25.69 -19.25 4.08
CA PHE A 420 -26.35 -20.16 5.01
C PHE A 420 -25.34 -21.17 5.59
N VAL A 421 -24.47 -21.74 4.75
CA VAL A 421 -23.38 -22.62 5.20
C VAL A 421 -22.40 -21.87 6.09
N ALA A 422 -22.00 -20.65 5.72
CA ALA A 422 -21.10 -19.82 6.53
C ALA A 422 -21.72 -19.49 7.90
N ALA A 423 -23.00 -19.12 7.94
CA ALA A 423 -23.74 -18.87 9.17
C ALA A 423 -23.86 -20.16 10.02
N GLY A 424 -24.15 -21.30 9.39
CA GLY A 424 -24.18 -22.61 10.03
C GLY A 424 -22.84 -22.99 10.65
N LEU A 425 -21.73 -22.79 9.93
CA LEU A 425 -20.37 -23.00 10.45
C LEU A 425 -20.07 -22.05 11.61
N LEU A 426 -20.52 -20.80 11.54
CA LEU A 426 -20.38 -19.81 12.62
C LEU A 426 -21.17 -20.23 13.87
N VAL A 427 -22.40 -20.72 13.70
CA VAL A 427 -23.22 -21.26 14.80
C VAL A 427 -22.60 -22.51 15.39
N VAL A 428 -22.12 -23.45 14.58
CA VAL A 428 -21.41 -24.65 15.05
C VAL A 428 -20.13 -24.28 15.80
N TYR A 429 -19.38 -23.30 15.29
CA TYR A 429 -18.21 -22.76 15.97
C TYR A 429 -18.59 -22.12 17.31
N PHE A 430 -19.63 -21.27 17.36
CA PHE A 430 -20.10 -20.66 18.60
C PHE A 430 -20.66 -21.67 19.61
N VAL A 431 -21.39 -22.69 19.16
CA VAL A 431 -21.89 -23.78 20.01
C VAL A 431 -20.73 -24.64 20.50
N GLY A 432 -19.73 -24.91 19.65
CA GLY A 432 -18.49 -25.61 20.01
C GLY A 432 -17.64 -24.82 21.00
N GLU A 433 -17.54 -23.51 20.84
CA GLU A 433 -16.82 -22.62 21.75
C GLU A 433 -17.56 -22.44 23.07
N ARG A 434 -18.90 -22.37 23.05
CA ARG A 434 -19.73 -22.40 24.26
C ARG A 434 -19.63 -23.74 24.99
N ARG A 435 -19.47 -24.86 24.28
CA ARG A 435 -19.22 -26.19 24.86
C ARG A 435 -17.79 -26.33 25.39
N ARG A 436 -16.81 -25.66 24.78
CA ARG A 436 -15.41 -25.59 25.24
C ARG A 436 -15.26 -24.71 26.49
N ASN A 437 -16.00 -23.60 26.56
CA ASN A 437 -16.05 -22.71 27.73
C ASN A 437 -16.95 -23.25 28.86
N ALA A 438 -17.77 -24.28 28.60
CA ALA A 438 -18.59 -24.96 29.61
C ALA A 438 -17.84 -26.05 30.41
N ASN A 439 -16.54 -26.28 30.15
CA ASN A 439 -15.66 -27.11 30.97
C ASN A 439 -14.59 -26.23 31.65
N PRO A 440 -14.87 -25.66 32.85
CA PRO A 440 -14.00 -24.66 33.48
C PRO A 440 -12.77 -25.26 34.21
N ALA A 441 -12.62 -26.58 34.24
CA ALA A 441 -11.70 -27.25 35.15
C ALA A 441 -10.27 -27.47 34.62
N ALA A 442 -9.99 -27.18 33.34
CA ALA A 442 -8.68 -27.48 32.72
C ALA A 442 -7.78 -26.26 32.45
N ASP A 443 -8.34 -25.04 32.36
CA ASP A 443 -7.60 -23.82 32.02
C ASP A 443 -7.09 -23.05 33.26
N MET A 444 -7.76 -23.22 34.40
CA MET A 444 -7.38 -22.57 35.66
C MET A 444 -6.13 -23.20 36.31
N ARG A 445 -5.89 -24.49 36.06
CA ARG A 445 -4.77 -25.24 36.68
C ARG A 445 -3.42 -24.96 36.00
N SER A 446 -3.41 -24.66 34.70
CA SER A 446 -2.20 -24.30 33.95
C SER A 446 -1.75 -22.85 34.12
N ILE A 447 -2.66 -21.95 34.54
CA ILE A 447 -2.32 -20.55 34.84
C ILE A 447 -1.70 -20.46 36.25
N LEU A 448 -2.23 -21.22 37.21
CA LEU A 448 -1.70 -21.27 38.58
C LEU A 448 -0.34 -21.99 38.71
N GLU A 449 -0.01 -22.92 37.80
CA GLU A 449 1.32 -23.56 37.76
C GLU A 449 2.37 -22.74 36.98
N GLN A 450 1.96 -21.82 36.10
CA GLN A 450 2.88 -20.93 35.37
C GLN A 450 3.32 -19.69 36.17
N ASP A 451 2.51 -19.27 37.15
CA ASP A 451 2.83 -18.12 38.00
C ASP A 451 3.78 -18.51 39.16
N ALA A 452 3.83 -19.78 39.58
CA ALA A 452 4.71 -20.26 40.65
C ALA A 452 6.17 -20.54 40.20
N ALA A 453 6.46 -20.57 38.90
CA ALA A 453 7.80 -20.82 38.36
C ALA A 453 8.54 -19.56 37.90
N LYS A 454 7.97 -18.37 38.14
CA LYS A 454 8.54 -17.08 37.73
C LYS A 454 9.13 -16.24 38.87
N GLU A 455 9.08 -16.72 40.10
CA GLU A 455 9.63 -16.01 41.26
C GLU A 455 11.11 -16.31 41.57
N GLU A 456 11.77 -17.21 40.82
CA GLU A 456 13.20 -17.53 41.02
C GLU A 456 14.14 -16.88 39.98
N GLU A 457 13.62 -16.25 38.92
CA GLU A 457 14.45 -15.73 37.81
C GLU A 457 14.70 -14.20 37.88
N ASP A 458 14.17 -13.52 38.89
CA ASP A 458 14.27 -12.06 39.06
C ASP A 458 15.45 -11.60 39.94
N ARG A 459 16.41 -12.49 40.24
CA ARG A 459 17.62 -12.13 41.02
C ARG A 459 18.93 -12.04 40.25
N LYS A 460 18.90 -12.01 38.90
CA LYS A 460 20.14 -11.94 38.08
C LYS A 460 20.17 -10.89 36.95
N LYS A 461 19.27 -9.91 36.92
CA LYS A 461 19.22 -8.93 35.81
C LYS A 461 19.42 -7.48 36.27
N GLU A 462 20.58 -7.18 36.84
CA GLU A 462 21.01 -5.78 37.05
C GLU A 462 22.39 -5.45 36.46
N GLU A 463 23.02 -6.36 35.70
CA GLU A 463 24.27 -6.08 34.98
C GLU A 463 24.14 -6.04 33.43
N GLU A 464 22.99 -6.43 32.85
CA GLU A 464 22.78 -6.49 31.38
C GLU A 464 22.16 -5.23 30.74
N GLU A 465 21.64 -4.28 31.54
CA GLU A 465 20.84 -3.15 31.05
C GLU A 465 21.60 -2.11 30.19
N ARG A 466 22.95 -2.13 30.17
CA ARG A 466 23.73 -1.24 29.28
C ARG A 466 23.92 -1.77 27.85
N LYS A 467 23.85 -3.09 27.64
CA LYS A 467 23.92 -3.70 26.30
C LYS A 467 22.53 -3.79 25.66
N GLU A 468 21.48 -4.00 26.45
CA GLU A 468 20.09 -4.09 25.97
C GLU A 468 19.55 -2.83 25.28
N VAL A 469 19.99 -1.62 25.66
CA VAL A 469 19.49 -0.36 25.05
C VAL A 469 20.09 -0.11 23.67
N GLU A 470 21.35 -0.50 23.46
CA GLU A 470 22.01 -0.42 22.15
C GLU A 470 21.53 -1.54 21.22
N GLU A 471 21.29 -2.73 21.78
CA GLU A 471 20.73 -3.90 21.07
C GLU A 471 19.26 -3.67 20.69
N LYS A 472 18.42 -3.11 21.58
CA LYS A 472 17.05 -2.68 21.25
C LYS A 472 17.01 -1.58 20.17
N LYS A 473 18.01 -0.70 20.11
CA LYS A 473 18.13 0.30 19.03
C LYS A 473 18.51 -0.33 17.69
N LYS A 474 19.47 -1.25 17.68
CA LYS A 474 19.85 -2.03 16.48
C LYS A 474 18.69 -2.90 15.99
N ASP A 475 17.97 -3.57 16.90
CA ASP A 475 16.78 -4.35 16.58
C ASP A 475 15.64 -3.50 16.01
N ALA A 476 15.43 -2.29 16.55
CA ALA A 476 14.44 -1.37 16.02
C ALA A 476 14.82 -0.85 14.63
N GLU A 477 16.11 -0.62 14.36
CA GLU A 477 16.61 -0.20 13.05
C GLU A 477 16.52 -1.33 12.01
N GLU A 478 16.89 -2.55 12.37
CA GLU A 478 16.73 -3.74 11.52
C GLU A 478 15.27 -4.02 11.17
N ARG A 479 14.35 -3.90 12.15
CA ARG A 479 12.90 -4.00 11.93
C ARG A 479 12.39 -2.94 10.94
N LYS A 480 12.92 -1.71 11.00
CA LYS A 480 12.58 -0.64 10.05
C LYS A 480 13.11 -0.93 8.65
N LYS A 481 14.38 -1.35 8.52
CA LYS A 481 14.94 -1.78 7.23
C LYS A 481 14.13 -2.93 6.62
N HIS A 482 13.72 -3.90 7.44
CA HIS A 482 12.84 -5.00 7.04
C HIS A 482 11.44 -4.53 6.60
N ALA A 483 10.83 -3.59 7.32
CA ALA A 483 9.54 -3.01 6.93
C ALA A 483 9.65 -2.28 5.60
N ARG A 484 10.70 -1.46 5.42
CA ARG A 484 11.00 -0.77 4.17
C ARG A 484 11.13 -1.75 3.00
N ARG A 485 11.87 -2.84 3.16
CA ARG A 485 12.00 -3.88 2.12
C ARG A 485 10.64 -4.45 1.69
N LYS A 486 9.73 -4.73 2.64
CA LYS A 486 8.37 -5.21 2.33
C LYS A 486 7.58 -4.21 1.50
N TYR A 487 7.71 -2.92 1.79
CA TYR A 487 7.06 -1.85 1.05
C TYR A 487 7.61 -1.66 -0.35
N LEU A 488 8.93 -1.63 -0.50
CA LEU A 488 9.57 -1.54 -1.80
C LEU A 488 9.21 -2.75 -2.68
N MET A 489 9.05 -3.93 -2.07
CA MET A 489 8.60 -5.14 -2.76
C MET A 489 7.14 -5.00 -3.22
N LEU A 490 6.25 -4.51 -2.37
CA LEU A 490 4.84 -4.26 -2.72
C LEU A 490 4.73 -3.27 -3.89
N VAL A 491 5.43 -2.13 -3.81
CA VAL A 491 5.43 -1.10 -4.85
C VAL A 491 5.98 -1.67 -6.15
N GLY A 492 7.14 -2.35 -6.12
CA GLY A 492 7.73 -2.95 -7.32
C GLY A 492 6.85 -4.02 -7.98
N ILE A 493 6.15 -4.86 -7.21
CA ILE A 493 5.23 -5.86 -7.76
C ILE A 493 4.03 -5.19 -8.42
N LEU A 494 3.43 -4.21 -7.74
CA LEU A 494 2.24 -3.53 -8.25
C LEU A 494 2.56 -2.68 -9.49
N VAL A 495 3.65 -1.92 -9.48
CA VAL A 495 4.08 -1.11 -10.63
C VAL A 495 4.47 -2.01 -11.81
N ALA A 496 5.23 -3.10 -11.59
CA ALA A 496 5.49 -4.09 -12.64
C ALA A 496 4.20 -4.66 -13.24
N SER A 497 3.23 -5.02 -12.40
CA SER A 497 1.97 -5.62 -12.87
C SER A 497 1.18 -4.68 -13.77
N VAL A 498 1.07 -3.41 -13.37
CA VAL A 498 0.32 -2.39 -14.12
C VAL A 498 1.05 -1.99 -15.40
N ALA A 499 2.38 -1.83 -15.33
CA ALA A 499 3.19 -1.53 -16.51
C ALA A 499 3.16 -2.68 -17.53
N TYR A 500 3.17 -3.94 -17.05
CA TYR A 500 3.02 -5.11 -17.89
C TYR A 500 1.66 -5.14 -18.59
N GLN A 501 0.56 -4.98 -17.84
CA GLN A 501 -0.79 -4.96 -18.40
C GLN A 501 -0.94 -3.86 -19.46
N ALA A 502 -0.52 -2.64 -19.15
CA ALA A 502 -0.63 -1.50 -20.06
C ALA A 502 0.27 -1.60 -21.30
N GLY A 503 1.36 -2.37 -21.24
CA GLY A 503 2.16 -2.63 -22.44
C GLY A 503 1.53 -3.64 -23.39
N LEU A 504 0.70 -4.56 -22.87
CA LEU A 504 -0.04 -5.53 -23.68
C LEU A 504 -1.37 -4.97 -24.19
N GLU A 505 -1.97 -4.06 -23.43
CA GLU A 505 -3.18 -3.31 -23.77
C GLU A 505 -2.82 -1.82 -23.89
N PRO A 506 -2.21 -1.41 -25.01
CA PRO A 506 -1.74 -0.05 -25.18
C PRO A 506 -2.90 0.94 -25.18
N PRO A 507 -2.65 2.19 -24.73
CA PRO A 507 -3.66 3.22 -24.71
C PRO A 507 -4.18 3.49 -26.12
N GLY A 508 -5.49 3.70 -26.24
CA GLY A 508 -6.13 3.77 -27.55
C GLY A 508 -6.63 2.42 -28.06
N GLY A 509 -6.33 1.33 -27.36
CA GLY A 509 -6.76 0.00 -27.75
C GLY A 509 -6.02 -0.50 -28.98
N MET A 510 -6.49 -1.64 -29.47
CA MET A 510 -5.95 -2.34 -30.62
C MET A 510 -7.01 -2.40 -31.71
N TRP A 511 -6.58 -2.38 -32.97
CA TRP A 511 -7.48 -2.62 -34.09
C TRP A 511 -8.09 -4.01 -34.01
N GLN A 512 -9.41 -4.11 -34.15
CA GLN A 512 -10.13 -5.38 -34.08
C GLN A 512 -10.23 -6.10 -35.43
N SER A 513 -10.16 -5.35 -36.53
CA SER A 513 -10.21 -5.84 -37.90
C SER A 513 -9.00 -5.38 -38.71
N SER A 514 -8.63 -6.16 -39.73
CA SER A 514 -7.60 -5.79 -40.70
C SER A 514 -8.22 -4.95 -41.83
N SER A 515 -7.51 -3.92 -42.25
CA SER A 515 -7.77 -3.11 -43.44
C SER A 515 -6.48 -2.97 -44.26
N ASP A 516 -6.54 -2.27 -45.39
CA ASP A 516 -5.34 -1.99 -46.21
C ASP A 516 -4.33 -1.06 -45.48
N GLU A 517 -4.78 -0.33 -44.45
CA GLU A 517 -3.96 0.64 -43.71
C GLU A 517 -3.45 0.10 -42.37
N HIS A 518 -4.16 -0.86 -41.77
CA HIS A 518 -3.84 -1.39 -40.44
C HIS A 518 -4.12 -2.89 -40.28
N GLU A 519 -3.29 -3.57 -39.49
CA GLU A 519 -3.50 -4.97 -39.15
C GLU A 519 -4.22 -5.13 -37.81
N ALA A 520 -5.14 -6.10 -37.73
CA ALA A 520 -5.79 -6.47 -36.47
C ALA A 520 -4.74 -6.82 -35.39
N GLY A 521 -4.92 -6.29 -34.19
CA GLY A 521 -3.95 -6.44 -33.09
C GLY A 521 -2.79 -5.45 -33.13
N SER A 522 -2.76 -4.50 -34.06
CA SER A 522 -1.86 -3.34 -34.01
C SER A 522 -2.44 -2.23 -33.11
N PRO A 523 -1.60 -1.52 -32.32
CA PRO A 523 -2.06 -0.44 -31.45
C PRO A 523 -2.60 0.74 -32.25
N VAL A 524 -3.84 1.16 -31.97
CA VAL A 524 -4.48 2.27 -32.71
C VAL A 524 -3.72 3.59 -32.54
N MET A 525 -3.21 3.85 -31.32
CA MET A 525 -2.42 5.05 -31.04
C MET A 525 -1.08 5.06 -31.78
N GLN A 526 -0.56 3.89 -32.20
CA GLN A 526 0.69 3.83 -32.97
C GLN A 526 0.52 4.44 -34.36
N ASP A 527 -0.64 4.25 -34.98
CA ASP A 527 -0.93 4.74 -36.33
C ASP A 527 -1.38 6.20 -36.29
N ASN A 528 -2.29 6.54 -35.37
CA ASN A 528 -2.86 7.89 -35.29
C ASN A 528 -1.95 8.90 -34.57
N MET A 529 -1.13 8.46 -33.60
CA MET A 529 -0.34 9.34 -32.72
C MET A 529 1.03 8.74 -32.36
N ARG A 530 1.81 8.32 -33.38
CA ARG A 530 3.09 7.61 -33.23
C ARG A 530 4.03 8.19 -32.17
N GLY A 531 4.22 9.50 -32.13
CA GLY A 531 5.12 10.14 -31.16
C GLY A 531 4.71 9.92 -29.69
N ARG A 532 3.41 9.99 -29.40
CA ARG A 532 2.87 9.76 -28.05
C ARG A 532 2.92 8.29 -27.69
N TYR A 533 2.55 7.42 -28.63
CA TYR A 533 2.66 5.98 -28.46
C TYR A 533 4.11 5.58 -28.11
N LEU A 534 5.11 6.08 -28.83
CA LEU A 534 6.52 5.78 -28.57
C LEU A 534 6.96 6.28 -27.18
N PHE A 535 6.57 7.50 -26.79
CA PHE A 535 6.89 8.01 -25.46
C PHE A 535 6.24 7.17 -24.36
N PHE A 536 4.96 6.84 -24.51
CA PHE A 536 4.25 5.93 -23.61
C PHE A 536 4.98 4.59 -23.50
N PHE A 537 5.28 3.96 -24.64
CA PHE A 537 5.88 2.64 -24.71
C PHE A 537 7.25 2.59 -24.02
N TYR A 538 8.13 3.55 -24.32
CA TYR A 538 9.45 3.62 -23.71
C TYR A 538 9.38 3.91 -22.21
N SER A 539 8.58 4.89 -21.81
CA SER A 539 8.42 5.25 -20.40
C SER A 539 7.82 4.10 -19.58
N ASN A 540 6.83 3.40 -20.13
CA ASN A 540 6.20 2.24 -19.50
C ASN A 540 7.17 1.04 -19.40
N SER A 541 7.95 0.79 -20.44
CA SER A 541 8.99 -0.26 -20.44
C SER A 541 10.09 0.01 -19.39
N ILE A 542 10.52 1.27 -19.24
CA ILE A 542 11.47 1.67 -18.19
C ILE A 542 10.89 1.39 -16.81
N SER A 543 9.63 1.73 -16.57
CA SER A 543 8.94 1.46 -15.31
C SER A 543 8.91 -0.03 -14.98
N LEU A 544 8.45 -0.87 -15.92
CA LEU A 544 8.43 -2.33 -15.75
C LEU A 544 9.80 -2.88 -15.37
N VAL A 545 10.85 -2.46 -16.08
CA VAL A 545 12.20 -2.96 -15.86
C VAL A 545 12.80 -2.43 -14.55
N ALA A 546 12.58 -1.16 -14.22
CA ALA A 546 13.02 -0.58 -12.96
C ALA A 546 12.38 -1.32 -11.77
N SER A 547 11.08 -1.62 -11.84
CA SER A 547 10.37 -2.47 -10.88
C SER A 547 11.00 -3.87 -10.74
N ILE A 548 11.33 -4.53 -11.86
CA ILE A 548 11.95 -5.86 -11.85
C ILE A 548 13.34 -5.82 -11.21
N VAL A 549 14.15 -4.80 -11.54
CA VAL A 549 15.47 -4.59 -10.91
C VAL A 549 15.33 -4.42 -9.39
N VAL A 550 14.34 -3.64 -8.94
CA VAL A 550 14.03 -3.46 -7.51
C VAL A 550 13.66 -4.78 -6.86
N ILE A 551 12.76 -5.57 -7.47
CA ILE A 551 12.37 -6.89 -6.96
C ILE A 551 13.61 -7.79 -6.83
N ILE A 552 14.46 -7.85 -7.85
CA ILE A 552 15.68 -8.67 -7.84
C ILE A 552 16.65 -8.20 -6.73
N MET A 553 16.86 -6.89 -6.56
CA MET A 553 17.74 -6.36 -5.50
C MET A 553 17.18 -6.62 -4.09
N LEU A 554 15.85 -6.73 -3.93
CA LEU A 554 15.20 -7.05 -2.66
C LEU A 554 15.30 -8.54 -2.27
N LEU A 555 15.66 -9.44 -3.19
CA LEU A 555 15.80 -10.86 -2.88
C LEU A 555 16.96 -11.08 -1.88
N PRO A 556 16.73 -11.78 -0.74
CA PRO A 556 17.69 -11.95 0.34
C PRO A 556 19.04 -12.55 -0.06
N HIS A 557 19.13 -13.28 -1.18
CA HIS A 557 20.41 -13.80 -1.67
C HIS A 557 21.38 -12.67 -2.07
N TRP A 558 20.87 -11.50 -2.47
CA TRP A 558 21.68 -10.33 -2.88
C TRP A 558 22.07 -9.41 -1.74
N LEU A 559 21.40 -9.52 -0.59
CA LEU A 559 21.71 -8.74 0.62
C LEU A 559 22.80 -9.47 1.43
N PRO A 560 24.03 -8.93 1.50
CA PRO A 560 25.09 -9.57 2.27
C PRO A 560 24.77 -9.52 3.77
N LYS A 561 24.63 -10.68 4.41
CA LYS A 561 24.33 -10.85 5.84
C LYS A 561 25.38 -10.30 6.83
N LYS A 562 26.45 -9.62 6.36
CA LYS A 562 27.61 -9.32 7.21
C LYS A 562 28.23 -7.91 7.08
N LYS A 563 27.70 -6.98 6.27
CA LYS A 563 28.24 -5.60 6.21
C LYS A 563 27.12 -4.56 6.09
N GLU A 564 26.90 -3.80 7.17
CA GLU A 564 25.91 -2.71 7.29
C GLU A 564 26.05 -1.68 6.14
N GLU A 565 27.28 -1.37 5.71
CA GLU A 565 27.56 -0.41 4.63
C GLU A 565 27.00 -0.83 3.26
N CYS A 566 27.04 -2.13 2.94
CA CYS A 566 26.56 -2.64 1.65
C CYS A 566 25.03 -2.71 1.62
N GLU A 567 24.40 -3.00 2.77
CA GLU A 567 22.95 -2.97 2.90
C GLU A 567 22.39 -1.55 2.73
N ASP A 568 23.02 -0.56 3.37
CA ASP A 568 22.64 0.84 3.25
C ASP A 568 22.84 1.39 1.83
N TRP A 569 23.88 0.92 1.13
CA TRP A 569 24.08 1.24 -0.28
C TRP A 569 22.97 0.64 -1.16
N SER A 570 22.62 -0.63 -0.95
CA SER A 570 21.56 -1.30 -1.72
C SER A 570 20.19 -0.65 -1.50
N LEU A 571 19.81 -0.35 -0.24
CA LEU A 571 18.57 0.36 0.07
C LEU A 571 18.50 1.74 -0.59
N ARG A 572 19.62 2.45 -0.65
CA ARG A 572 19.71 3.76 -1.28
C ARG A 572 19.56 3.69 -2.80
N VAL A 573 20.19 2.70 -3.45
CA VAL A 573 20.02 2.45 -4.89
C VAL A 573 18.57 2.10 -5.19
N MET A 574 17.97 1.16 -4.46
CA MET A 574 16.57 0.76 -4.65
C MET A 574 15.60 1.93 -4.49
N ASN A 575 15.81 2.81 -3.50
CA ASN A 575 14.97 4.00 -3.32
C ASN A 575 15.04 4.95 -4.51
N LYS A 576 16.24 5.12 -5.10
CA LYS A 576 16.41 5.93 -6.31
C LYS A 576 15.79 5.27 -7.53
N THR A 577 15.92 3.95 -7.66
CA THR A 577 15.30 3.18 -8.74
C THR A 577 13.77 3.22 -8.67
N ILE A 578 13.18 3.14 -7.48
CA ILE A 578 11.71 3.28 -7.31
C ILE A 578 11.25 4.69 -7.67
N ILE A 579 11.98 5.74 -7.29
CA ILE A 579 11.57 7.09 -7.69
C ILE A 579 11.64 7.24 -9.22
N LEU A 580 12.69 6.71 -9.85
CA LEU A 580 12.79 6.67 -11.32
C LEU A 580 11.62 5.90 -11.93
N ASP A 581 11.25 4.76 -11.34
CA ASP A 581 10.12 3.93 -11.75
C ASP A 581 8.80 4.70 -11.70
N LEU A 582 8.50 5.36 -10.58
CA LEU A 582 7.28 6.18 -10.42
C LEU A 582 7.24 7.37 -11.39
N VAL A 583 8.39 7.99 -11.70
CA VAL A 583 8.49 9.07 -12.69
C VAL A 583 8.27 8.53 -14.11
N ALA A 584 8.81 7.34 -14.42
CA ALA A 584 8.59 6.68 -15.69
C ALA A 584 7.12 6.25 -15.85
N LEU A 585 6.48 5.76 -14.79
CA LEU A 585 5.05 5.48 -14.76
C LEU A 585 4.21 6.74 -14.99
N LEU A 586 4.60 7.86 -14.36
CA LEU A 586 3.95 9.15 -14.56
C LEU A 586 4.09 9.66 -16.01
N GLY A 587 5.26 9.51 -16.61
CA GLY A 587 5.49 9.84 -18.01
C GLY A 587 4.64 8.99 -18.96
N ALA A 588 4.55 7.69 -18.69
CA ALA A 588 3.68 6.79 -19.44
C ALA A 588 2.21 7.20 -19.32
N TYR A 589 1.73 7.44 -18.11
CA TYR A 589 0.36 7.91 -17.87
C TYR A 589 0.06 9.19 -18.65
N ALA A 590 0.98 10.16 -18.63
CA ALA A 590 0.81 11.42 -19.36
C ALA A 590 0.69 11.21 -20.87
N ALA A 591 1.57 10.41 -21.48
CA ALA A 591 1.51 10.16 -22.91
C ALA A 591 0.31 9.32 -23.34
N GLY A 592 -0.08 8.32 -22.53
CA GLY A 592 -1.18 7.41 -22.86
C GLY A 592 -2.57 7.98 -22.61
N SER A 593 -2.75 8.78 -21.56
CA SER A 593 -4.07 9.33 -21.19
C SER A 593 -4.44 10.62 -21.97
N CYS A 594 -3.45 11.33 -22.52
CA CYS A 594 -3.68 12.62 -23.19
C CYS A 594 -4.10 12.44 -24.65
N ARG A 595 -5.29 12.94 -25.01
CA ARG A 595 -5.78 12.96 -26.41
C ARG A 595 -5.81 14.33 -27.07
N GLY A 596 -5.79 15.41 -26.28
CA GLY A 596 -5.81 16.79 -26.78
C GLY A 596 -4.72 17.66 -26.16
N TRP A 597 -4.50 18.84 -26.72
CA TRP A 597 -3.49 19.80 -26.22
C TRP A 597 -3.82 20.35 -24.82
N LYS A 598 -5.10 20.63 -24.53
CA LYS A 598 -5.55 21.15 -23.23
C LYS A 598 -5.35 20.14 -22.10
N THR A 599 -5.73 18.87 -22.32
CA THR A 599 -5.54 17.79 -21.36
C THR A 599 -4.04 17.48 -21.17
N SER A 600 -3.26 17.55 -22.25
CA SER A 600 -1.80 17.42 -22.20
C SER A 600 -1.13 18.50 -21.33
N MET A 601 -1.52 19.77 -21.48
CA MET A 601 -0.94 20.85 -20.68
C MET A 601 -1.20 20.68 -19.18
N TYR A 602 -2.40 20.21 -18.82
CA TYR A 602 -2.75 19.94 -17.42
C TYR A 602 -1.87 18.84 -16.81
N VAL A 603 -1.72 17.70 -17.48
CA VAL A 603 -0.89 16.62 -16.94
C VAL A 603 0.58 17.02 -16.92
N VAL A 604 1.06 17.76 -17.93
CA VAL A 604 2.43 18.32 -17.91
C VAL A 604 2.62 19.27 -16.72
N ALA A 605 1.63 20.11 -16.39
CA ALA A 605 1.70 20.96 -15.20
C ALA A 605 1.77 20.14 -13.90
N LEU A 606 1.00 19.05 -13.78
CA LEU A 606 1.10 18.11 -12.66
C LEU A 606 2.48 17.43 -12.61
N ILE A 607 3.05 17.03 -13.75
CA ILE A 607 4.40 16.48 -13.83
C ILE A 607 5.43 17.49 -13.35
N VAL A 608 5.34 18.75 -13.81
CA VAL A 608 6.25 19.82 -13.36
C VAL A 608 6.11 20.06 -11.86
N ALA A 609 4.90 20.00 -11.31
CA ALA A 609 4.68 20.10 -9.86
C ALA A 609 5.34 18.95 -9.10
N VAL A 610 5.18 17.70 -9.56
CA VAL A 610 5.81 16.50 -8.95
C VAL A 610 7.33 16.53 -9.08
N LEU A 611 7.86 16.85 -10.25
CA LEU A 611 9.30 16.96 -10.50
C LEU A 611 9.91 18.12 -9.72
N GLY A 612 9.19 19.25 -9.60
CA GLY A 612 9.58 20.39 -8.77
C GLY A 612 9.64 20.00 -7.29
N TYR A 613 8.61 19.31 -6.80
CA TYR A 613 8.61 18.72 -5.47
C TYR A 613 9.81 17.76 -5.27
N PHE A 614 10.07 16.88 -6.23
CA PHE A 614 11.22 15.98 -6.20
C PHE A 614 12.56 16.72 -6.19
N ALA A 615 12.73 17.75 -7.02
CA ALA A 615 13.96 18.53 -7.10
C ALA A 615 14.24 19.27 -5.78
N ILE A 616 13.19 19.84 -5.17
CA ILE A 616 13.25 20.44 -3.84
C ILE A 616 13.67 19.39 -2.81
N HIS A 617 13.05 18.20 -2.85
CA HIS A 617 13.37 17.08 -1.96
C HIS A 617 14.82 16.60 -2.14
N MET A 618 15.29 16.46 -3.39
CA MET A 618 16.64 16.03 -3.71
C MET A 618 17.68 17.06 -3.23
N LYS A 619 17.41 18.36 -3.40
CA LYS A 619 18.25 19.44 -2.87
C LYS A 619 18.28 19.46 -1.35
N LEU A 620 17.14 19.32 -0.67
CA LEU A 620 17.08 19.23 0.79
C LEU A 620 17.89 18.04 1.33
N SER A 621 17.76 16.88 0.68
CA SER A 621 18.53 15.67 1.00
C SER A 621 20.05 15.85 0.80
N LEU A 622 20.46 16.49 -0.30
CA LEU A 622 21.87 16.79 -0.60
C LEU A 622 22.46 17.87 0.33
N CYS A 623 21.70 18.92 0.63
CA CYS A 623 22.10 19.97 1.58
C CYS A 623 22.29 19.40 2.99
N ARG A 624 21.43 18.46 3.40
CA ARG A 624 21.54 17.80 4.70
C ARG A 624 22.75 16.87 4.78
N ARG A 625 23.15 16.22 3.67
CA ARG A 625 24.40 15.44 3.59
C ARG A 625 25.67 16.27 3.74
N LYS A 626 25.66 17.52 3.25
CA LYS A 626 26.82 18.41 3.33
C LYS A 626 27.02 19.04 4.72
N ASN A 627 26.04 18.96 5.62
CA ASN A 627 26.13 19.65 6.91
C ASN A 627 25.62 18.81 8.11
N PRO A 628 26.31 17.70 8.48
CA PRO A 628 25.95 16.91 9.66
C PRO A 628 26.17 17.63 11.00
N ARG A 629 26.85 18.78 11.02
CA ARG A 629 27.29 19.46 12.26
C ARG A 629 26.33 20.49 12.85
N ARG A 630 25.18 20.77 12.23
CA ARG A 630 24.30 21.88 12.67
C ARG A 630 23.12 21.50 13.57
N TYR A 631 22.90 20.22 13.85
CA TYR A 631 21.77 19.78 14.70
C TYR A 631 22.16 19.51 16.16
N GLY A 632 23.42 19.11 16.43
CA GLY A 632 23.93 18.99 17.79
C GLY A 632 24.13 20.32 18.52
N SER A 633 24.08 21.45 17.79
CA SER A 633 24.27 22.80 18.31
C SER A 633 22.96 23.53 18.62
N ILE A 634 21.84 23.17 17.98
CA ILE A 634 20.52 23.78 18.24
C ILE A 634 19.88 23.18 19.52
N GLU A 635 20.10 21.90 19.80
CA GLU A 635 19.68 21.29 21.09
C GLU A 635 20.52 21.77 22.28
N ARG A 636 21.81 22.12 22.09
CA ARG A 636 22.62 22.69 23.18
C ARG A 636 22.29 24.16 23.50
N GLN A 637 21.90 24.96 22.50
CA GLN A 637 21.51 26.36 22.73
C GLN A 637 20.13 26.49 23.39
N ASN A 638 19.16 25.61 23.08
CA ASN A 638 17.85 25.66 23.73
C ASN A 638 17.83 25.13 25.18
N SER A 639 18.83 24.35 25.60
CA SER A 639 18.95 23.91 27.01
C SER A 639 19.71 24.88 27.92
N GLN A 640 20.37 25.91 27.39
CA GLN A 640 21.12 26.91 28.18
C GLN A 640 20.38 28.25 28.38
N GLY A 641 19.18 28.40 27.82
CA GLY A 641 18.45 29.69 27.82
C GLY A 641 17.47 29.94 28.97
N ASN A 642 17.25 28.99 29.89
CA ASN A 642 16.33 29.18 31.01
C ASN A 642 17.05 28.93 32.36
N GLN A 643 17.70 29.97 32.88
CA GLN A 643 17.96 30.11 34.31
C GLN A 643 17.28 31.41 34.79
N PRO A 644 16.41 31.36 35.81
CA PRO A 644 15.84 32.57 36.39
C PRO A 644 16.91 33.28 37.24
N VAL A 645 16.97 34.61 37.10
CA VAL A 645 17.66 35.53 38.02
C VAL A 645 16.80 35.74 39.26
#